data_AF-A0A1H7Y3B1-F1
#
_entry.id   AF-A0A1H7Y3B1-F1
#
_cell.length_a   1.000
_cell.length_b   1.000
_cell.length_c   1.000
_cell.angle_alpha   90.00
_cell.angle_beta   90.00
_cell.angle_gamma   90.00
#
_symmetry.space_group_name_H-M   'P 1'
#
loop_
_entity.id
_entity.type
_entity.pdbx_description
1 polymer ?
#
loop_
_entity_poly.entity_id
_entity_poly.type
_entity_poly.pdbx_seq_one_letter_code
_entity_poly.pdbx_strand_id
1 'polypeptide(L)'
;MKYLISILLLTSLWGAAAKAQHLNVITYNLRGDNATDVGNLWADRKLMVVSQFEKYKPDLIGLQETLPSMAGYLIDTLPRFDSIGFDAAIQVGLLYNTQRLTLQSHGHFYLSETPDVPGKGWDAKFARMCVWAKFTDQVTDLDFYVFCSHFDHVGTVARTNSVQLILQKINEIAGTTPTLFMGDLNTTQWDPNYITLNNSVLLKDTKNLAVIDHEKERGTGNGFNIDRRDRTIVDHVFVTSTWKAYEHDVLLDLFNGHTASDHYAVMTILGQKENDLGDLYRQFPEDFENPDPVKSSYASGDVVFRTGTWTLNNAIIGGSSANDKPTSGTYGVRIIDRNTAPAYLQMNFDVTEGVSKVTLQHSSYATDSVSKWQLEYSTNQGLTWVAIGPVISTHQLNKQQATFIMDIPGNVRFRINKFGLGTTNNGRLDIDDLTIYKRRNAGAPEKTVPLLGWQFGSPASTGAEVSANSSMNNPAVNISSLTRGTGFKTVSGSSGNISLPGGFGAAASVASTLYASDTTVAINNNLYFQFTVKPKASQKISLSTIDAKLMSTGPTLKLWYWKYSLDGVNFKYLAKSYLFNAAQSTSQATIDLSAYPELQHIGSDKTIYFRLYVNGMDNSSDMVGIGVSSPGTADDYALSVGGIVEDTVITKALAAWQFATPLRTGGEASAAASLIDSSLNVGLLQRGAGLRATDSMGAPFVLHRTFVSLTSVPTTSAVTDTATAISQEMYYAFNIGIKPGYKVSLSDINYKLRVTPGGAKVFYWKYSLDGINFEKIANPRVLSAATADEGDIQPPVDLSGIGVLQDLPAGKTVYFRMYTNGSNTTTGTTAFGRSAASSTTDYVLTVNGNSTAVIAPEKLVAWQLAMPAKAGNETDVTPTTINSAVTATPLVRGAGLNPTGLARAFASLTTIPSSSNLADTAIAIANNMYFGFSLTAKTGHKISLNGLDFKIRATGGGAKVYYWRYSLNGTDFYKADNPFTLAITVNTEGEFMPHVDLSGITELQNLPGGTTVTFRLYTNGSNTTTGSTAIGRSTTATTEDILWVSGSSESEGALLASGVVPVAGTQITALKANVGRRQVILKWQAVNENPDSHFEVLRFEGTHMPSVIGQVSTDTAGSPGKTYDFVDLRPLSGTSSYQIRTMDWKDHEILSEKVKLAVRENNNNLLLSATNNQLTIFIFSDTECRGDFFLRDIMGRTIFRRQLRLNKGRNVFTETVNVPPGIFTGTIFFGRAEVISRKIVL
;
A
#
# COMPACT_ATOMS: atom_id res chain seq x y z
N MET A 1 -38.00 2.60 24.12
CA MET A 1 -36.55 2.35 24.36
C MET A 1 -35.97 1.20 23.52
N LYS A 2 -36.57 0.82 22.38
CA LYS A 2 -36.11 -0.28 21.50
C LYS A 2 -35.82 0.16 20.05
N TYR A 3 -35.88 1.47 19.76
CA TYR A 3 -35.67 2.03 18.42
C TYR A 3 -34.47 2.99 18.31
N LEU A 4 -33.72 3.21 19.39
CA LEU A 4 -32.56 4.12 19.42
C LEU A 4 -31.20 3.40 19.45
N ILE A 5 -31.17 2.08 19.65
CA ILE A 5 -29.92 1.29 19.64
C ILE A 5 -29.66 0.70 18.24
N SER A 6 -30.69 0.57 17.40
CA SER A 6 -30.57 0.07 16.02
C SER A 6 -29.93 1.07 15.05
N ILE A 7 -29.72 2.32 15.45
CA ILE A 7 -29.05 3.37 14.64
C ILE A 7 -27.54 3.45 14.97
N LEU A 8 -27.08 2.91 16.10
CA LEU A 8 -25.65 2.95 16.50
C LEU A 8 -24.84 1.71 16.11
N LEU A 9 -25.48 0.62 15.67
CA LEU A 9 -24.79 -0.62 15.24
C LEU A 9 -24.78 -0.83 13.72
N LEU A 10 -25.35 0.08 12.93
CA LEU A 10 -25.23 0.09 11.47
C LEU A 10 -24.06 0.93 10.95
N THR A 11 -23.28 1.58 11.82
CA THR A 11 -22.16 2.46 11.40
C THR A 11 -20.76 1.85 11.59
N SER A 12 -20.62 0.63 12.12
CA SER A 12 -19.30 0.00 12.34
C SER A 12 -18.95 -1.11 11.34
N LEU A 13 -19.72 -1.26 10.24
CA LEU A 13 -19.48 -2.26 9.18
C LEU A 13 -18.97 -1.66 7.86
N TRP A 14 -18.61 -0.38 7.82
CA TRP A 14 -17.96 0.27 6.67
C TRP A 14 -16.59 0.80 7.11
N GLY A 15 -15.56 -0.06 7.09
CA GLY A 15 -14.22 0.32 7.54
C GLY A 15 -13.05 -0.35 6.82
N ALA A 16 -13.29 -1.16 5.79
CA ALA A 16 -12.27 -1.55 4.84
C ALA A 16 -12.78 -1.23 3.43
N ALA A 17 -12.89 0.06 3.13
CA ALA A 17 -12.85 0.49 1.74
C ALA A 17 -11.51 0.01 1.18
N ALA A 18 -11.53 -0.68 0.04
CA ALA A 18 -10.34 -0.91 -0.77
C ALA A 18 -9.57 0.42 -0.83
N LYS A 19 -8.33 0.46 -0.34
CA LYS A 19 -7.50 1.65 -0.46
C LYS A 19 -7.40 1.97 -1.96
N ALA A 20 -7.94 3.11 -2.38
CA ALA A 20 -7.93 3.50 -3.77
C ALA A 20 -6.48 3.69 -4.24
N GLN A 21 -6.03 2.91 -5.22
CA GLN A 21 -4.68 3.00 -5.79
C GLN A 21 -4.44 4.33 -6.53
N HIS A 22 -5.48 5.12 -6.76
CA HIS A 22 -5.43 6.38 -7.52
C HIS A 22 -5.69 7.58 -6.62
N LEU A 23 -5.02 8.70 -6.89
CA LEU A 23 -5.16 9.99 -6.25
C LEU A 23 -6.22 10.83 -6.99
N ASN A 24 -7.27 11.23 -6.29
CA ASN A 24 -8.32 12.09 -6.83
C ASN A 24 -7.95 13.56 -6.63
N VAL A 25 -7.69 14.27 -7.72
CA VAL A 25 -7.23 15.66 -7.68
C VAL A 25 -8.27 16.57 -8.33
N ILE A 26 -8.56 17.71 -7.68
CA ILE A 26 -9.45 18.74 -8.22
C ILE A 26 -8.69 20.08 -8.28
N THR A 27 -8.91 20.87 -9.33
CA THR A 27 -8.66 22.32 -9.28
C THR A 27 -9.98 23.06 -9.42
N TYR A 28 -10.19 24.08 -8.58
CA TYR A 28 -11.46 24.78 -8.53
C TYR A 28 -11.34 26.25 -8.10
N ASN A 29 -11.66 27.17 -9.01
CA ASN A 29 -11.94 28.56 -8.68
C ASN A 29 -13.32 28.67 -8.02
N LEU A 30 -13.37 29.04 -6.73
CA LEU A 30 -14.61 29.07 -5.95
C LEU A 30 -15.39 30.37 -6.07
N ARG A 31 -14.86 31.37 -6.78
CA ARG A 31 -15.36 32.74 -6.81
C ARG A 31 -15.38 33.38 -5.41
N GLY A 32 -14.57 34.43 -5.23
CA GLY A 32 -14.45 35.10 -3.94
C GLY A 32 -15.77 35.63 -3.39
N ASP A 33 -15.89 35.71 -2.07
CA ASP A 33 -17.09 36.25 -1.41
C ASP A 33 -17.25 37.75 -1.72
N ASN A 34 -18.12 38.05 -2.68
CA ASN A 34 -18.35 39.40 -3.16
C ASN A 34 -19.84 39.75 -3.07
N ALA A 35 -20.14 40.87 -2.41
CA ALA A 35 -21.50 41.38 -2.24
C ALA A 35 -22.21 41.72 -3.57
N THR A 36 -21.47 41.87 -4.67
CA THR A 36 -22.07 42.13 -5.99
C THR A 36 -22.65 40.89 -6.66
N ASP A 37 -22.31 39.68 -6.22
CA ASP A 37 -22.79 38.42 -6.80
C ASP A 37 -24.19 38.07 -6.27
N VAL A 38 -25.12 39.03 -6.26
CA VAL A 38 -26.48 38.89 -5.72
C VAL A 38 -27.20 37.71 -6.40
N GLY A 39 -27.64 36.73 -5.60
CA GLY A 39 -28.26 35.48 -6.07
C GLY A 39 -27.28 34.32 -6.28
N ASN A 40 -25.97 34.59 -6.21
CA ASN A 40 -24.88 33.62 -6.24
C ASN A 40 -23.82 33.95 -5.17
N LEU A 41 -24.25 34.48 -4.02
CA LEU A 41 -23.33 34.87 -2.94
C LEU A 41 -22.66 33.62 -2.37
N TRP A 42 -21.48 33.76 -1.76
CA TRP A 42 -20.83 32.63 -1.10
C TRP A 42 -21.75 31.95 -0.07
N ALA A 43 -22.54 32.75 0.66
CA ALA A 43 -23.53 32.26 1.61
C ALA A 43 -24.54 31.27 0.99
N ASP A 44 -24.89 31.45 -0.28
CA ASP A 44 -25.84 30.63 -1.02
C ASP A 44 -25.17 29.38 -1.62
N ARG A 45 -23.89 29.49 -1.99
CA ARG A 45 -23.14 28.45 -2.73
C ARG A 45 -22.34 27.49 -1.84
N LYS A 46 -21.94 27.90 -0.64
CA LYS A 46 -21.01 27.13 0.21
C LYS A 46 -21.45 25.69 0.49
N LEU A 47 -22.76 25.41 0.58
CA LEU A 47 -23.29 24.06 0.76
C LEU A 47 -23.25 23.23 -0.54
N MET A 48 -23.38 23.88 -1.69
CA MET A 48 -23.25 23.23 -3.01
C MET A 48 -21.81 22.75 -3.22
N VAL A 49 -20.83 23.59 -2.87
CA VAL A 49 -19.40 23.24 -2.90
C VAL A 49 -19.11 22.06 -1.97
N VAL A 50 -19.59 22.10 -0.72
CA VAL A 50 -19.48 20.98 0.23
C VAL A 50 -20.11 19.71 -0.35
N SER A 51 -21.28 19.82 -0.98
CA SER A 51 -21.95 18.67 -1.60
C SER A 51 -21.15 18.08 -2.76
N GLN A 52 -20.49 18.89 -3.59
CA GLN A 52 -19.58 18.37 -4.62
C GLN A 52 -18.39 17.65 -4.00
N PHE A 53 -17.74 18.24 -2.98
CA PHE A 53 -16.59 17.59 -2.35
C PHE A 53 -16.96 16.28 -1.65
N GLU A 54 -18.15 16.17 -1.06
CA GLU A 54 -18.65 14.90 -0.51
C GLU A 54 -19.02 13.87 -1.59
N LYS A 55 -19.54 14.32 -2.73
CA LYS A 55 -19.89 13.45 -3.87
C LYS A 55 -18.66 12.84 -4.52
N TYR A 56 -17.66 13.66 -4.83
CA TYR A 56 -16.49 13.26 -5.62
C TYR A 56 -15.30 12.79 -4.78
N LYS A 57 -15.34 13.02 -3.46
CA LYS A 57 -14.32 12.57 -2.49
C LYS A 57 -12.88 12.83 -2.97
N PRO A 58 -12.51 14.08 -3.27
CA PRO A 58 -11.16 14.40 -3.68
C PRO A 58 -10.17 14.20 -2.52
N ASP A 59 -8.94 13.84 -2.87
CA ASP A 59 -7.84 13.72 -1.92
C ASP A 59 -7.02 15.02 -1.85
N LEU A 60 -6.94 15.75 -2.95
CA LEU A 60 -6.22 17.01 -3.07
C LEU A 60 -7.03 17.99 -3.91
N ILE A 61 -7.16 19.23 -3.45
CA ILE A 61 -7.91 20.29 -4.11
C ILE A 61 -7.05 21.56 -4.19
N GLY A 62 -6.75 22.04 -5.39
CA GLY A 62 -6.22 23.38 -5.60
C GLY A 62 -7.37 24.39 -5.70
N LEU A 63 -7.40 25.36 -4.79
CA LEU A 63 -8.45 26.38 -4.75
C LEU A 63 -7.93 27.75 -5.19
N GLN A 64 -8.77 28.49 -5.92
CA GLN A 64 -8.52 29.87 -6.33
C GLN A 64 -9.68 30.79 -5.90
N GLU A 65 -9.39 32.08 -5.76
CA GLU A 65 -10.29 33.13 -5.25
C GLU A 65 -10.90 32.83 -3.87
N THR A 66 -10.25 32.00 -3.08
CA THR A 66 -10.82 31.53 -1.81
C THR A 66 -10.29 32.39 -0.67
N LEU A 67 -11.19 33.12 0.00
CA LEU A 67 -10.83 33.91 1.17
C LEU A 67 -10.51 33.00 2.37
N PRO A 68 -9.68 33.45 3.32
CA PRO A 68 -9.41 32.70 4.56
C PRO A 68 -10.68 32.26 5.32
N SER A 69 -11.72 33.09 5.31
CA SER A 69 -13.02 32.75 5.92
C SER A 69 -13.77 31.63 5.17
N MET A 70 -13.62 31.56 3.85
CA MET A 70 -14.21 30.51 3.02
C MET A 70 -13.48 29.18 3.24
N ALA A 71 -12.15 29.20 3.25
CA ALA A 71 -11.33 28.03 3.55
C ALA A 71 -11.59 27.52 4.97
N GLY A 72 -11.64 28.42 5.96
CA GLY A 72 -11.99 28.08 7.35
C GLY A 72 -13.36 27.40 7.45
N TYR A 73 -14.37 27.91 6.74
CA TYR A 73 -15.68 27.25 6.67
C TYR A 73 -15.60 25.83 6.09
N LEU A 74 -14.83 25.64 5.02
CA LEU A 74 -14.67 24.32 4.40
C LEU A 74 -13.99 23.33 5.33
N ILE A 75 -12.94 23.73 6.05
CA ILE A 75 -12.22 22.88 7.03
C ILE A 75 -13.12 22.55 8.22
N ASP A 76 -13.85 23.54 8.75
CA ASP A 76 -14.79 23.36 9.85
C ASP A 76 -15.93 22.39 9.46
N THR A 77 -16.36 22.41 8.19
CA THR A 77 -17.45 21.57 7.68
C THR A 77 -16.97 20.19 7.24
N LEU A 78 -15.74 20.08 6.75
CA LEU A 78 -15.14 18.87 6.17
C LEU A 78 -13.85 18.50 6.93
N PRO A 79 -13.95 17.95 8.16
CA PRO A 79 -12.82 17.75 9.07
C PRO A 79 -11.76 16.75 8.58
N ARG A 80 -11.96 16.08 7.44
CA ARG A 80 -10.93 15.26 6.78
C ARG A 80 -9.87 16.10 6.09
N PHE A 81 -10.18 17.36 5.76
CA PHE A 81 -9.25 18.26 5.08
C PHE A 81 -8.48 19.12 6.07
N ASP A 82 -7.23 19.36 5.74
CA ASP A 82 -6.45 20.49 6.24
C ASP A 82 -6.02 21.35 5.04
N SER A 83 -5.41 22.50 5.30
CA SER A 83 -5.24 23.55 4.31
C SER A 83 -3.87 24.24 4.33
N ILE A 84 -3.44 24.69 3.15
CA ILE A 84 -2.20 25.47 2.96
C ILE A 84 -2.53 26.66 2.08
N GLY A 85 -1.96 27.83 2.40
CA GLY A 85 -2.10 29.02 1.56
C GLY A 85 -3.43 29.74 1.71
N PHE A 86 -3.88 29.99 2.93
CA PHE A 86 -5.07 30.82 3.21
C PHE A 86 -4.81 31.81 4.36
N ASP A 87 -3.61 32.37 4.46
CA ASP A 87 -3.34 33.48 5.36
C ASP A 87 -3.93 34.80 4.81
N ALA A 88 -3.87 35.89 5.58
CA ALA A 88 -4.64 37.12 5.33
C ALA A 88 -4.41 37.80 3.96
N ALA A 89 -3.40 37.38 3.18
CA ALA A 89 -3.08 37.92 1.86
C ALA A 89 -3.17 36.89 0.72
N ILE A 90 -3.39 35.60 1.02
CA ILE A 90 -3.36 34.51 0.04
C ILE A 90 -4.79 34.04 -0.28
N GLN A 91 -5.16 34.09 -1.57
CA GLN A 91 -6.45 33.61 -2.09
C GLN A 91 -6.32 32.39 -3.01
N VAL A 92 -5.16 31.74 -2.97
CA VAL A 92 -4.84 30.54 -3.72
C VAL A 92 -4.25 29.55 -2.73
N GLY A 93 -4.80 28.35 -2.65
CA GLY A 93 -4.33 27.40 -1.65
C GLY A 93 -4.64 25.96 -2.02
N LEU A 94 -4.33 25.08 -1.08
CA LEU A 94 -4.54 23.64 -1.20
C LEU A 94 -5.41 23.18 -0.04
N LEU A 95 -6.43 22.36 -0.33
CA LEU A 95 -7.07 21.50 0.66
C LEU A 95 -6.61 20.06 0.41
N TYR A 96 -6.18 19.35 1.44
CA TYR A 96 -5.69 17.97 1.30
C TYR A 96 -6.26 17.05 2.38
N ASN A 97 -6.58 15.82 1.98
CA ASN A 97 -7.16 14.80 2.85
C ASN A 97 -6.09 14.27 3.80
N THR A 98 -6.14 14.68 5.07
CA THR A 98 -5.17 14.32 6.11
C THR A 98 -5.14 12.83 6.44
N GLN A 99 -6.18 12.08 6.08
CA GLN A 99 -6.23 10.63 6.25
C GLN A 99 -5.42 9.87 5.19
N ARG A 100 -4.93 10.57 4.16
CA ARG A 100 -4.18 10.00 3.04
C ARG A 100 -2.85 10.72 2.80
N LEU A 101 -2.86 12.04 2.80
CA LEU A 101 -1.70 12.85 2.44
C LEU A 101 -1.04 13.41 3.69
N THR A 102 0.25 13.10 3.87
CA THR A 102 1.08 13.71 4.92
C THR A 102 1.85 14.88 4.33
N LEU A 103 1.65 16.08 4.89
CA LEU A 103 2.37 17.28 4.49
C LEU A 103 3.81 17.22 5.01
N GLN A 104 4.79 17.29 4.10
CA GLN A 104 6.23 17.25 4.44
C GLN A 104 6.84 18.65 4.50
N SER A 105 6.52 19.49 3.53
CA SER A 105 7.00 20.87 3.44
C SER A 105 6.07 21.68 2.55
N HIS A 106 6.01 23.00 2.74
CA HIS A 106 5.25 23.87 1.86
C HIS A 106 5.83 25.27 1.82
N GLY A 107 5.38 26.05 0.85
CA GLY A 107 5.74 27.44 0.73
C GLY A 107 4.88 28.16 -0.29
N HIS A 108 5.24 29.40 -0.59
CA HIS A 108 4.62 30.19 -1.63
C HIS A 108 5.64 31.15 -2.23
N PHE A 109 5.34 31.64 -3.43
CA PHE A 109 6.10 32.72 -4.06
C PHE A 109 5.17 33.59 -4.91
N TYR A 110 5.51 34.87 -5.02
CA TYR A 110 4.80 35.83 -5.85
C TYR A 110 5.20 35.67 -7.32
N LEU A 111 4.22 35.82 -8.21
CA LEU A 111 4.45 35.83 -9.65
C LEU A 111 4.92 37.22 -10.07
N SER A 112 6.18 37.52 -9.80
CA SER A 112 6.82 38.82 -10.06
C SER A 112 8.33 38.67 -10.30
N GLU A 113 8.98 39.79 -10.63
CA GLU A 113 10.43 39.92 -10.70
C GLU A 113 11.12 39.63 -9.36
N THR A 114 10.39 39.70 -8.25
CA THR A 114 10.89 39.46 -6.88
C THR A 114 9.99 38.44 -6.17
N PRO A 115 10.12 37.13 -6.46
CA PRO A 115 9.18 36.10 -6.02
C PRO A 115 9.06 35.94 -4.49
N ASP A 116 10.10 36.31 -3.74
CA ASP A 116 10.13 36.18 -2.28
C ASP A 116 9.56 37.43 -1.56
N VAL A 117 9.16 38.46 -2.31
CA VAL A 117 8.66 39.73 -1.76
C VAL A 117 7.22 39.98 -2.20
N PRO A 118 6.30 40.34 -1.28
CA PRO A 118 4.94 40.69 -1.62
C PRO A 118 4.85 41.82 -2.66
N GLY A 119 4.24 41.54 -3.81
CA GLY A 119 4.13 42.52 -4.88
C GLY A 119 3.39 42.04 -6.12
N LYS A 120 3.11 42.99 -7.01
CA LYS A 120 2.65 42.71 -8.38
C LYS A 120 3.86 42.48 -9.27
N GLY A 121 3.73 41.58 -10.24
CA GLY A 121 4.74 41.34 -11.25
C GLY A 121 4.40 42.00 -12.58
N TRP A 122 5.38 42.60 -13.24
CA TRP A 122 5.25 43.12 -14.60
C TRP A 122 4.00 44.00 -14.81
N ASP A 123 3.12 43.63 -15.76
CA ASP A 123 1.87 44.32 -16.10
C ASP A 123 0.64 43.73 -15.38
N ALA A 124 0.81 42.92 -14.32
CA ALA A 124 -0.29 42.32 -13.59
C ALA A 124 -1.16 43.38 -12.89
N LYS A 125 -2.49 43.24 -13.01
CA LYS A 125 -3.44 44.11 -12.32
C LYS A 125 -3.46 43.84 -10.81
N PHE A 126 -3.30 42.58 -10.41
CA PHE A 126 -3.30 42.15 -9.00
C PHE A 126 -2.03 41.38 -8.66
N ALA A 127 -1.67 41.36 -7.37
CA ALA A 127 -0.58 40.51 -6.89
C ALA A 127 -1.02 39.06 -7.03
N ARG A 128 -0.23 38.25 -7.74
CA ARG A 128 -0.50 36.84 -7.98
C ARG A 128 0.60 36.00 -7.35
N MET A 129 0.29 34.75 -7.06
CA MET A 129 1.17 33.86 -6.32
C MET A 129 0.92 32.41 -6.69
N CYS A 130 1.91 31.59 -6.42
CA CYS A 130 1.81 30.15 -6.45
C CYS A 130 2.11 29.59 -5.06
N VAL A 131 1.23 28.72 -4.58
CA VAL A 131 1.41 27.95 -3.36
C VAL A 131 1.86 26.56 -3.74
N TRP A 132 2.87 26.04 -3.03
CA TRP A 132 3.40 24.71 -3.28
C TRP A 132 3.48 23.90 -1.99
N ALA A 133 3.38 22.58 -2.13
CA ALA A 133 3.53 21.64 -1.03
C ALA A 133 4.17 20.34 -1.52
N LYS A 134 4.96 19.72 -0.65
CA LYS A 134 5.45 18.34 -0.77
C LYS A 134 4.57 17.46 0.09
N PHE A 135 3.99 16.42 -0.49
CA PHE A 135 3.20 15.41 0.21
C PHE A 135 3.83 14.03 0.08
N THR A 136 3.59 13.19 1.08
CA THR A 136 3.72 11.74 0.99
C THR A 136 2.32 11.13 0.97
N ASP A 137 1.99 10.36 -0.06
CA ASP A 137 0.74 9.58 -0.12
C ASP A 137 0.88 8.29 0.70
N GLN A 138 0.20 8.22 1.84
CA GLN A 138 0.23 7.08 2.77
C GLN A 138 -0.36 5.78 2.18
N VAL A 139 -1.02 5.86 1.01
CA VAL A 139 -1.53 4.68 0.30
C VAL A 139 -0.48 4.08 -0.63
N THR A 140 0.30 4.92 -1.31
CA THR A 140 1.24 4.50 -2.37
C THR A 140 2.72 4.64 -1.97
N ASP A 141 2.99 5.28 -0.83
CA ASP A 141 4.33 5.68 -0.36
C ASP A 141 5.06 6.62 -1.34
N LEU A 142 4.28 7.33 -2.18
CA LEU A 142 4.80 8.25 -3.19
C LEU A 142 4.99 9.65 -2.60
N ASP A 143 6.23 10.13 -2.66
CA ASP A 143 6.55 11.54 -2.48
C ASP A 143 6.29 12.33 -3.77
N PHE A 144 5.54 13.42 -3.66
CA PHE A 144 5.27 14.31 -4.79
C PHE A 144 5.10 15.76 -4.37
N TYR A 145 5.32 16.67 -5.32
CA TYR A 145 5.04 18.09 -5.16
C TYR A 145 3.75 18.48 -5.87
N VAL A 146 3.06 19.47 -5.31
CA VAL A 146 1.96 20.16 -5.96
C VAL A 146 2.21 21.66 -5.96
N PHE A 147 1.89 22.32 -7.07
CA PHE A 147 1.91 23.76 -7.25
C PHE A 147 0.51 24.21 -7.68
N CYS A 148 -0.09 25.14 -6.95
CA CYS A 148 -1.39 25.73 -7.25
C CYS A 148 -1.23 27.23 -7.48
N SER A 149 -1.83 27.78 -8.54
CA SER A 149 -1.66 29.18 -8.90
C SER A 149 -2.95 29.80 -9.46
N HIS A 150 -3.05 31.13 -9.38
CA HIS A 150 -4.08 31.90 -10.10
C HIS A 150 -3.41 33.06 -10.84
N PHE A 151 -3.38 32.98 -12.18
CA PHE A 151 -2.70 33.97 -13.03
C PHE A 151 -3.52 35.24 -13.22
N ASP A 152 -2.87 36.31 -13.66
CA ASP A 152 -3.54 37.58 -13.88
C ASP A 152 -4.38 37.60 -15.15
N HIS A 153 -5.63 38.09 -15.06
CA HIS A 153 -6.54 38.18 -16.19
C HIS A 153 -6.22 39.36 -17.14
N VAL A 154 -5.49 40.39 -16.69
CA VAL A 154 -5.16 41.57 -17.51
C VAL A 154 -3.74 41.50 -18.06
N GLY A 155 -2.77 41.24 -17.20
CA GLY A 155 -1.35 41.31 -17.54
C GLY A 155 -0.92 40.19 -18.48
N THR A 156 -0.69 40.52 -19.75
CA THR A 156 -0.25 39.54 -20.74
C THR A 156 1.21 39.19 -20.54
N VAL A 157 2.06 40.18 -20.27
CA VAL A 157 3.47 39.98 -19.97
C VAL A 157 3.64 39.19 -18.68
N ALA A 158 2.80 39.49 -17.68
CA ALA A 158 2.78 38.80 -16.41
C ALA A 158 2.45 37.31 -16.59
N ARG A 159 1.44 36.94 -17.40
CA ARG A 159 1.15 35.53 -17.69
C ARG A 159 2.32 34.82 -18.37
N THR A 160 2.94 35.44 -19.38
CA THR A 160 4.10 34.85 -20.07
C THR A 160 5.29 34.64 -19.15
N ASN A 161 5.63 35.63 -18.33
CA ASN A 161 6.74 35.49 -17.39
C ASN A 161 6.40 34.56 -16.22
N SER A 162 5.13 34.48 -15.81
CA SER A 162 4.66 33.52 -14.81
C SER A 162 4.86 32.09 -15.28
N VAL A 163 4.59 31.76 -16.55
CA VAL A 163 4.88 30.43 -17.12
C VAL A 163 6.36 30.07 -16.96
N GLN A 164 7.26 30.98 -17.31
CA GLN A 164 8.70 30.73 -17.20
C GLN A 164 9.13 30.57 -15.74
N LEU A 165 8.63 31.44 -14.86
CA LEU A 165 8.92 31.39 -13.43
C LEU A 165 8.41 30.10 -12.77
N ILE A 166 7.21 29.62 -13.14
CA ILE A 166 6.66 28.35 -12.66
C ILE A 166 7.57 27.18 -13.07
N LEU A 167 7.96 27.09 -14.35
CA LEU A 167 8.85 26.02 -14.82
C LEU A 167 10.22 26.06 -14.11
N GLN A 168 10.76 27.25 -13.88
CA GLN A 168 11.99 27.45 -13.11
C GLN A 168 11.82 26.99 -11.66
N LYS A 169 10.76 27.44 -10.97
CA LYS A 169 10.52 27.13 -9.55
C LYS A 169 10.20 25.66 -9.31
N ILE A 170 9.52 24.99 -10.24
CA ILE A 170 9.33 23.53 -10.16
C ILE A 170 10.69 22.82 -10.22
N ASN A 171 11.57 23.20 -11.17
CA ASN A 171 12.90 22.60 -11.24
C ASN A 171 13.75 22.89 -9.98
N GLU A 172 13.65 24.10 -9.42
CA GLU A 172 14.38 24.51 -8.22
C GLU A 172 13.91 23.77 -6.96
N ILE A 173 12.59 23.65 -6.77
CA ILE A 173 11.98 23.14 -5.54
C ILE A 173 11.78 21.62 -5.60
N ALA A 174 11.27 21.10 -6.72
CA ALA A 174 10.91 19.68 -6.85
C ALA A 174 12.00 18.84 -7.54
N GLY A 175 12.92 19.46 -8.29
CA GLY A 175 13.94 18.75 -9.06
C GLY A 175 13.29 17.73 -10.01
N THR A 176 13.65 16.45 -9.86
CA THR A 176 13.08 15.34 -10.64
C THR A 176 11.91 14.63 -9.95
N THR A 177 11.47 15.13 -8.79
CA THR A 177 10.38 14.52 -8.00
C THR A 177 9.04 14.66 -8.75
N PRO A 178 8.16 13.65 -8.72
CA PRO A 178 6.83 13.73 -9.32
C PRO A 178 6.11 15.02 -8.92
N THR A 179 5.58 15.76 -9.90
CA THR A 179 5.00 17.08 -9.66
C THR A 179 3.66 17.25 -10.37
N LEU A 180 2.70 17.86 -9.68
CA LEU A 180 1.47 18.40 -10.23
C LEU A 180 1.54 19.93 -10.26
N PHE A 181 1.06 20.54 -11.32
CA PHE A 181 0.81 21.98 -11.40
C PHE A 181 -0.63 22.23 -11.82
N MET A 182 -1.38 23.01 -11.05
CA MET A 182 -2.80 23.22 -11.28
C MET A 182 -3.25 24.66 -11.01
N GLY A 183 -4.42 25.03 -11.53
CA GLY A 183 -5.08 26.27 -11.16
C GLY A 183 -5.79 26.98 -12.31
N ASP A 184 -6.33 28.16 -12.00
CA ASP A 184 -6.90 29.09 -12.96
C ASP A 184 -5.78 29.93 -13.59
N LEU A 185 -5.44 29.61 -14.84
CA LEU A 185 -4.34 30.27 -15.54
C LEU A 185 -4.79 31.52 -16.30
N ASN A 186 -6.09 31.82 -16.38
CA ASN A 186 -6.62 32.87 -17.26
C ASN A 186 -6.09 32.78 -18.72
N THR A 187 -5.64 31.59 -19.13
CA THR A 187 -5.13 31.29 -20.46
C THR A 187 -5.93 30.15 -21.05
N THR A 188 -6.43 30.36 -22.26
CA THR A 188 -7.15 29.32 -23.00
C THR A 188 -6.21 28.22 -23.45
N GLN A 189 -6.75 27.05 -23.81
CA GLN A 189 -5.99 25.95 -24.42
C GLN A 189 -5.33 26.30 -25.77
N TRP A 190 -5.65 27.46 -26.35
CA TRP A 190 -5.05 27.97 -27.59
C TRP A 190 -4.03 29.08 -27.35
N ASP A 191 -3.90 29.54 -26.11
CA ASP A 191 -2.97 30.62 -25.75
C ASP A 191 -1.51 30.10 -25.82
N PRO A 192 -0.56 30.88 -26.38
CA PRO A 192 0.86 30.51 -26.40
C PRO A 192 1.44 30.13 -25.03
N ASN A 193 0.92 30.72 -23.95
CA ASN A 193 1.35 30.43 -22.59
C ASN A 193 0.95 29.00 -22.16
N TYR A 194 -0.27 28.58 -22.47
CA TYR A 194 -0.71 27.19 -22.28
C TYR A 194 0.12 26.23 -23.13
N ILE A 195 0.30 26.56 -24.41
CA ILE A 195 1.08 25.73 -25.35
C ILE A 195 2.51 25.56 -24.84
N THR A 196 3.11 26.61 -24.28
CA THR A 196 4.46 26.58 -23.71
C THR A 196 4.55 25.62 -22.52
N LEU A 197 3.58 25.66 -21.59
CA LEU A 197 3.51 24.72 -20.48
C LEU A 197 3.33 23.28 -20.98
N ASN A 198 2.35 23.04 -21.84
CA ASN A 198 2.02 21.71 -22.35
C ASN A 198 3.10 21.12 -23.27
N ASN A 199 3.87 21.95 -23.97
CA ASN A 199 4.98 21.49 -24.83
C ASN A 199 6.33 21.46 -24.13
N SER A 200 6.41 21.92 -22.87
CA SER A 200 7.63 21.78 -22.08
C SER A 200 8.05 20.31 -21.93
N VAL A 201 9.31 20.08 -21.62
CA VAL A 201 9.82 18.74 -21.29
C VAL A 201 9.33 18.25 -19.92
N LEU A 202 8.90 19.19 -19.07
CA LEU A 202 8.59 18.94 -17.67
C LEU A 202 7.12 18.59 -17.46
N LEU A 203 6.20 19.39 -18.03
CA LEU A 203 4.78 19.32 -17.75
C LEU A 203 3.97 18.91 -18.98
N LYS A 204 2.91 18.13 -18.74
CA LYS A 204 1.89 17.74 -19.72
C LYS A 204 0.51 17.87 -19.10
N ASP A 205 -0.43 18.44 -19.85
CA ASP A 205 -1.81 18.62 -19.40
C ASP A 205 -2.51 17.27 -19.32
N THR A 206 -3.11 16.96 -18.16
CA THR A 206 -3.89 15.75 -17.91
C THR A 206 -5.01 15.56 -18.90
N LYS A 207 -5.61 16.64 -19.42
CA LYS A 207 -6.64 16.58 -20.47
C LYS A 207 -6.14 15.84 -21.72
N ASN A 208 -4.87 16.04 -22.08
CA ASN A 208 -4.26 15.42 -23.27
C ASN A 208 -3.72 14.01 -22.98
N LEU A 209 -3.59 13.63 -21.70
CA LEU A 209 -3.03 12.36 -21.27
C LEU A 209 -4.09 11.32 -20.84
N ALA A 210 -5.25 11.78 -20.37
CA ALA A 210 -6.23 10.92 -19.74
C ALA A 210 -6.77 9.85 -20.70
N VAL A 211 -6.88 8.62 -20.19
CA VAL A 211 -7.44 7.49 -20.95
C VAL A 211 -8.94 7.70 -21.19
N ILE A 212 -9.62 8.20 -20.17
CA ILE A 212 -11.04 8.54 -20.19
C ILE A 212 -11.17 10.04 -20.01
N ASP A 213 -11.90 10.69 -20.92
CA ASP A 213 -12.29 12.09 -20.80
C ASP A 213 -13.77 12.18 -21.16
N HIS A 214 -14.58 12.48 -20.14
CA HIS A 214 -16.04 12.43 -20.19
C HIS A 214 -16.65 13.65 -20.90
N GLU A 215 -16.00 14.81 -20.81
CA GLU A 215 -16.55 16.11 -21.23
C GLU A 215 -15.55 16.90 -22.11
N LYS A 216 -14.88 16.19 -23.04
CA LYS A 216 -13.84 16.68 -23.98
C LYS A 216 -14.05 18.08 -24.58
N GLU A 217 -15.30 18.46 -24.78
CA GLU A 217 -15.70 19.69 -25.46
C GLU A 217 -16.22 20.80 -24.54
N ARG A 218 -16.24 20.61 -23.22
CA ARG A 218 -16.73 21.62 -22.27
C ARG A 218 -15.64 22.55 -21.79
N GLY A 219 -15.94 23.85 -21.78
CA GLY A 219 -15.13 24.85 -21.12
C GLY A 219 -15.31 24.85 -19.61
N THR A 220 -14.38 25.49 -18.90
CA THR A 220 -14.37 25.52 -17.43
C THR A 220 -15.08 26.75 -16.86
N GLY A 221 -15.18 27.85 -17.61
CA GLY A 221 -15.90 29.06 -17.19
C GLY A 221 -17.38 29.05 -17.58
N ASN A 222 -18.27 29.10 -16.58
CA ASN A 222 -19.73 29.15 -16.77
C ASN A 222 -20.34 30.54 -16.48
N GLY A 223 -19.68 31.39 -15.69
CA GLY A 223 -20.18 32.74 -15.39
C GLY A 223 -21.50 32.78 -14.62
N PHE A 224 -21.81 31.73 -13.83
CA PHE A 224 -23.11 31.46 -13.22
C PHE A 224 -24.27 31.27 -14.22
N ASN A 225 -23.96 31.00 -15.50
CA ASN A 225 -24.95 30.76 -16.52
C ASN A 225 -24.95 29.27 -16.94
N ILE A 226 -25.98 28.54 -16.51
CA ILE A 226 -26.17 27.12 -16.80
C ILE A 226 -26.35 26.80 -18.29
N ASP A 227 -26.71 27.80 -19.10
CA ASP A 227 -26.90 27.68 -20.55
C ASP A 227 -25.64 28.05 -21.34
N ARG A 228 -24.58 28.49 -20.66
CA ARG A 228 -23.31 28.75 -21.32
C ARG A 228 -22.74 27.44 -21.88
N ARG A 229 -22.32 27.46 -23.15
CA ARG A 229 -21.77 26.30 -23.89
C ARG A 229 -20.38 26.59 -24.45
N ASP A 230 -19.67 27.53 -23.83
CA ASP A 230 -18.31 27.91 -24.18
C ASP A 230 -17.37 26.69 -24.06
N ARG A 231 -16.40 26.58 -24.97
CA ARG A 231 -15.39 25.51 -24.99
C ARG A 231 -14.05 25.97 -24.43
N THR A 232 -13.98 27.19 -23.91
CA THR A 232 -12.77 27.79 -23.38
C THR A 232 -12.41 27.18 -22.03
N ILE A 233 -11.20 26.64 -21.94
CA ILE A 233 -10.65 26.01 -20.73
C ILE A 233 -9.56 26.93 -20.20
N VAL A 234 -9.76 27.45 -19.00
CA VAL A 234 -8.79 28.32 -18.30
C VAL A 234 -8.27 27.70 -17.01
N ASP A 235 -8.94 26.67 -16.51
CA ASP A 235 -8.56 25.88 -15.35
C ASP A 235 -7.90 24.58 -15.83
N HIS A 236 -6.66 24.34 -15.40
CA HIS A 236 -5.84 23.25 -15.94
C HIS A 236 -5.19 22.43 -14.83
N VAL A 237 -4.92 21.16 -15.12
CA VAL A 237 -4.08 20.28 -14.28
C VAL A 237 -2.99 19.67 -15.15
N PHE A 238 -1.75 20.02 -14.86
CA PHE A 238 -0.54 19.51 -15.48
C PHE A 238 0.20 18.55 -14.55
N VAL A 239 0.90 17.59 -15.14
CA VAL A 239 1.70 16.62 -14.40
C VAL A 239 3.05 16.38 -15.07
N THR A 240 4.04 15.97 -14.28
CA THR A 240 5.30 15.43 -14.81
C THR A 240 5.10 14.04 -15.44
N SER A 241 6.04 13.62 -16.27
CA SER A 241 5.98 12.36 -17.04
C SER A 241 5.87 11.08 -16.19
N THR A 242 6.11 11.19 -14.88
CA THR A 242 5.99 10.13 -13.87
C THR A 242 4.54 9.85 -13.45
N TRP A 243 3.57 10.64 -13.89
CA TRP A 243 2.15 10.44 -13.59
C TRP A 243 1.41 9.82 -14.77
N LYS A 244 0.46 8.92 -14.47
CA LYS A 244 -0.54 8.41 -15.40
C LYS A 244 -1.87 9.07 -15.06
N ALA A 245 -2.44 9.78 -16.03
CA ALA A 245 -3.80 10.28 -15.95
C ALA A 245 -4.77 9.18 -16.43
N TYR A 246 -5.59 8.68 -15.53
CA TYR A 246 -6.61 7.68 -15.85
C TYR A 246 -7.86 8.37 -16.38
N GLU A 247 -8.31 9.39 -15.66
CA GLU A 247 -9.51 10.14 -15.97
C GLU A 247 -9.26 11.65 -15.88
N HIS A 248 -9.96 12.39 -16.73
CA HIS A 248 -10.07 13.84 -16.69
C HIS A 248 -11.54 14.20 -16.92
N ASP A 249 -12.10 15.08 -16.08
CA ASP A 249 -13.52 15.44 -16.16
C ASP A 249 -13.75 16.90 -15.74
N VAL A 250 -14.79 17.51 -16.30
CA VAL A 250 -15.27 18.85 -15.95
C VAL A 250 -16.62 18.67 -15.25
N LEU A 251 -16.69 19.00 -13.96
CA LEU A 251 -17.83 18.66 -13.12
C LEU A 251 -19.01 19.63 -13.34
N LEU A 252 -19.99 19.21 -14.14
CA LEU A 252 -21.15 20.02 -14.56
C LEU A 252 -22.35 19.96 -13.59
N ASP A 253 -22.15 19.70 -12.30
CA ASP A 253 -23.27 19.58 -11.35
C ASP A 253 -24.13 20.84 -11.30
N LEU A 254 -25.44 20.62 -11.21
CA LEU A 254 -26.45 21.67 -11.01
C LEU A 254 -27.19 21.45 -9.70
N PHE A 255 -27.36 22.53 -8.95
CA PHE A 255 -28.01 22.58 -7.65
C PHE A 255 -29.28 23.42 -7.77
N ASN A 256 -30.43 22.76 -7.96
CA ASN A 256 -31.71 23.43 -8.20
C ASN A 256 -31.65 24.47 -9.34
N GLY A 257 -30.91 24.16 -10.42
CA GLY A 257 -30.73 25.08 -11.55
C GLY A 257 -29.62 26.13 -11.38
N HIS A 258 -28.79 26.02 -10.34
CA HIS A 258 -27.63 26.90 -10.11
C HIS A 258 -26.31 26.12 -10.18
N THR A 259 -25.22 26.81 -10.50
CA THR A 259 -23.86 26.26 -10.38
C THR A 259 -23.24 26.63 -9.02
N ALA A 260 -22.36 25.77 -8.50
CA ALA A 260 -21.68 26.01 -7.21
C ALA A 260 -20.61 27.11 -7.28
N SER A 261 -20.12 27.44 -8.47
CA SER A 261 -19.20 28.54 -8.76
C SER A 261 -19.43 29.04 -10.20
N ASP A 262 -18.87 30.19 -10.55
CA ASP A 262 -18.83 30.68 -11.93
C ASP A 262 -17.83 29.90 -12.80
N HIS A 263 -17.06 29.00 -12.19
CA HIS A 263 -16.28 27.96 -12.85
C HIS A 263 -16.88 26.56 -12.56
N TYR A 264 -16.60 25.61 -13.43
CA TYR A 264 -16.74 24.19 -13.17
C TYR A 264 -15.42 23.66 -12.61
N ALA A 265 -15.50 22.75 -11.66
CA ALA A 265 -14.31 22.08 -11.13
C ALA A 265 -13.72 21.14 -12.19
N VAL A 266 -12.40 21.12 -12.31
CA VAL A 266 -11.70 20.13 -13.14
C VAL A 266 -11.18 19.03 -12.22
N MET A 267 -11.62 17.80 -12.47
CA MET A 267 -11.21 16.62 -11.70
C MET A 267 -10.33 15.73 -12.56
N THR A 268 -9.29 15.16 -11.94
CA THR A 268 -8.48 14.12 -12.56
C THR A 268 -8.20 12.99 -11.58
N ILE A 269 -8.20 11.77 -12.09
CA ILE A 269 -7.80 10.58 -11.36
C ILE A 269 -6.40 10.20 -11.82
N LEU A 270 -5.45 10.28 -10.90
CA LEU A 270 -4.04 10.11 -11.17
C LEU A 270 -3.51 8.87 -10.48
N GLY A 271 -2.54 8.20 -11.10
CA GLY A 271 -1.69 7.23 -10.42
C GLY A 271 -0.25 7.44 -10.84
N GLN A 272 0.67 6.78 -10.15
CA GLN A 272 2.04 6.74 -10.63
C GLN A 272 2.02 6.08 -12.02
N LYS A 273 2.63 6.73 -13.01
CA LYS A 273 2.92 6.07 -14.27
C LYS A 273 3.82 4.90 -13.90
N GLU A 274 3.29 3.69 -14.08
CA GLU A 274 4.11 2.52 -13.97
C GLU A 274 5.34 2.76 -14.84
N ASN A 275 6.52 2.55 -14.26
CA ASN A 275 7.75 2.69 -15.01
C ASN A 275 7.71 1.57 -16.04
N ASP A 276 7.21 1.86 -17.24
CA ASP A 276 6.94 0.91 -18.32
C ASP A 276 8.23 0.18 -18.80
N LEU A 277 9.37 0.48 -18.18
CA LEU A 277 10.72 0.17 -18.62
C LEU A 277 11.66 -0.26 -17.49
N GLY A 278 11.18 -0.77 -16.35
CA GLY A 278 11.97 -1.47 -15.31
C GLY A 278 13.14 -0.74 -14.60
N ASP A 279 13.79 -1.44 -13.67
CA ASP A 279 14.76 -0.88 -12.69
C ASP A 279 16.14 -0.60 -13.30
N LEU A 280 16.92 0.35 -12.75
CA LEU A 280 18.30 0.58 -13.21
C LEU A 280 19.20 -0.63 -12.86
N TYR A 281 20.08 -1.07 -13.78
CA TYR A 281 21.13 -2.01 -13.41
C TYR A 281 22.13 -1.32 -12.48
N ARG A 282 22.32 -1.83 -11.25
CA ARG A 282 23.13 -1.23 -10.18
C ARG A 282 24.55 -0.80 -10.59
N GLN A 283 25.14 -1.46 -11.58
CA GLN A 283 26.46 -1.16 -12.10
C GLN A 283 26.50 0.04 -13.07
N PHE A 284 25.37 0.42 -13.67
CA PHE A 284 25.25 1.59 -14.56
C PHE A 284 24.83 2.86 -13.80
N PRO A 285 25.10 4.08 -14.31
CA PRO A 285 25.71 4.41 -15.62
C PRO A 285 27.19 4.01 -15.73
N GLU A 286 27.64 3.64 -16.92
CA GLU A 286 29.06 3.62 -17.26
C GLU A 286 29.46 5.04 -17.67
N ASP A 287 30.31 5.64 -16.85
CA ASP A 287 30.85 6.99 -16.97
C ASP A 287 32.22 7.00 -17.67
N PHE A 288 32.76 5.84 -18.02
CA PHE A 288 34.06 5.63 -18.67
C PHE A 288 35.24 6.24 -17.90
N GLU A 289 35.07 6.40 -16.57
CA GLU A 289 36.10 6.89 -15.68
C GLU A 289 37.02 5.77 -15.19
N ASN A 290 38.24 6.15 -14.81
CA ASN A 290 39.30 5.23 -14.34
C ASN A 290 39.61 4.05 -15.30
N PRO A 291 39.87 4.29 -16.60
CA PRO A 291 40.16 3.23 -17.55
C PRO A 291 41.48 2.51 -17.23
N ASP A 292 41.46 1.17 -17.26
CA ASP A 292 42.64 0.34 -17.12
C ASP A 292 42.80 -0.63 -18.31
N PRO A 293 43.81 -0.45 -19.19
CA PRO A 293 44.73 0.70 -19.26
C PRO A 293 44.07 1.92 -19.93
N VAL A 294 44.63 3.11 -19.69
CA VAL A 294 44.25 4.32 -20.44
C VAL A 294 44.66 4.18 -21.91
N LYS A 295 43.70 3.88 -22.78
CA LYS A 295 43.94 3.60 -24.20
C LYS A 295 44.03 4.89 -25.03
N SER A 296 45.22 5.21 -25.52
CA SER A 296 45.52 6.40 -26.32
C SER A 296 45.72 6.15 -27.82
N SER A 297 45.66 4.89 -28.27
CA SER A 297 45.80 4.48 -29.69
C SER A 297 44.48 3.94 -30.23
N TYR A 298 44.14 4.27 -31.48
CA TYR A 298 42.90 3.82 -32.14
C TYR A 298 42.86 2.32 -32.49
N ALA A 299 44.00 1.62 -32.49
CA ALA A 299 44.02 0.17 -32.74
C ALA A 299 43.09 -0.59 -31.78
N SER A 300 42.46 -1.69 -32.22
CA SER A 300 41.53 -2.45 -31.38
C SER A 300 42.21 -2.92 -30.08
N GLY A 301 41.52 -2.77 -28.96
CA GLY A 301 42.01 -3.27 -27.67
C GLY A 301 40.95 -3.21 -26.59
N ASP A 302 41.13 -4.02 -25.54
CA ASP A 302 40.21 -4.08 -24.41
C ASP A 302 40.64 -3.12 -23.31
N VAL A 303 39.64 -2.49 -22.68
CA VAL A 303 39.78 -1.58 -21.54
C VAL A 303 38.81 -2.02 -20.45
N VAL A 304 39.29 -2.08 -19.22
CA VAL A 304 38.47 -2.39 -18.05
C VAL A 304 37.94 -1.08 -17.44
N PHE A 305 36.63 -1.02 -17.23
CA PHE A 305 35.92 0.05 -16.54
C PHE A 305 35.13 -0.49 -15.36
N ARG A 306 34.41 0.38 -14.64
CA ARG A 306 33.59 0.01 -13.48
C ARG A 306 32.50 -1.01 -13.81
N THR A 307 31.89 -0.94 -14.98
CA THR A 307 30.84 -1.90 -15.38
C THR A 307 31.39 -3.23 -15.89
N GLY A 308 32.65 -3.28 -16.33
CA GLY A 308 33.30 -4.47 -16.85
C GLY A 308 34.27 -4.18 -17.99
N THR A 309 34.64 -5.20 -18.74
CA THR A 309 35.57 -5.09 -19.88
C THR A 309 34.83 -4.66 -21.15
N TRP A 310 35.41 -3.69 -21.87
CA TRP A 310 34.91 -3.19 -23.15
C TRP A 310 35.98 -3.28 -24.23
N THR A 311 35.60 -3.69 -25.45
CA THR A 311 36.47 -3.58 -26.63
C THR A 311 36.29 -2.22 -27.29
N LEU A 312 37.38 -1.46 -27.40
CA LEU A 312 37.46 -0.20 -28.11
C LEU A 312 38.15 -0.44 -29.47
N ASN A 313 37.35 -0.58 -30.52
CA ASN A 313 37.81 -0.75 -31.89
C ASN A 313 37.73 0.58 -32.66
N ASN A 314 38.86 1.09 -33.14
CA ASN A 314 38.93 2.42 -33.75
C ASN A 314 38.37 3.51 -32.82
N ALA A 315 38.59 3.34 -31.52
CA ALA A 315 38.18 4.24 -30.45
C ALA A 315 39.28 4.39 -29.39
N ILE A 316 39.30 5.52 -28.68
CA ILE A 316 40.24 5.81 -27.58
C ILE A 316 39.52 6.44 -26.39
N ILE A 317 40.22 6.57 -25.26
CA ILE A 317 39.79 7.40 -24.15
C ILE A 317 40.15 8.86 -24.45
N GLY A 318 39.14 9.72 -24.58
CA GLY A 318 39.26 11.16 -24.72
C GLY A 318 39.06 11.85 -23.38
N GLY A 319 39.72 12.99 -23.15
CA GLY A 319 39.63 13.72 -21.87
C GLY A 319 39.81 15.23 -22.00
N SER A 320 39.73 15.75 -23.22
CA SER A 320 39.77 17.19 -23.46
C SER A 320 38.38 17.79 -23.25
N SER A 321 38.19 18.52 -22.16
CA SER A 321 36.95 19.28 -21.92
C SER A 321 36.64 20.33 -22.99
N ALA A 322 37.62 20.71 -23.81
CA ALA A 322 37.43 21.59 -24.96
C ALA A 322 36.82 20.86 -26.17
N ASN A 323 37.25 19.62 -26.45
CA ASN A 323 36.95 18.94 -27.71
C ASN A 323 36.14 17.63 -27.54
N ASP A 324 36.44 16.83 -26.53
CA ASP A 324 35.79 15.53 -26.25
C ASP A 324 34.52 15.68 -25.38
N LYS A 325 34.39 16.81 -24.67
CA LYS A 325 33.22 17.20 -23.87
C LYS A 325 32.65 16.07 -22.98
N PRO A 326 33.44 15.44 -22.10
CA PRO A 326 32.92 14.45 -21.15
C PRO A 326 31.76 15.03 -20.33
N THR A 327 30.74 14.21 -20.11
CA THR A 327 29.45 14.51 -19.49
C THR A 327 29.47 14.36 -17.98
N SER A 328 30.18 13.35 -17.50
CA SER A 328 30.60 13.24 -16.12
C SER A 328 32.13 13.08 -16.07
N GLY A 329 32.74 13.41 -14.92
CA GLY A 329 34.17 13.20 -14.72
C GLY A 329 35.13 13.91 -15.71
N THR A 330 36.21 13.22 -16.06
CA THR A 330 37.35 13.70 -16.85
C THR A 330 37.42 13.05 -18.24
N TYR A 331 36.90 11.84 -18.40
CA TYR A 331 37.09 10.99 -19.57
C TYR A 331 35.77 10.62 -20.25
N GLY A 332 35.88 10.26 -21.52
CA GLY A 332 34.80 9.68 -22.33
C GLY A 332 35.40 8.88 -23.48
N VAL A 333 34.57 8.23 -24.29
CA VAL A 333 35.07 7.44 -25.44
C VAL A 333 34.96 8.24 -26.73
N ARG A 334 36.09 8.41 -27.43
CA ARG A 334 36.16 9.02 -28.75
C ARG A 334 36.37 7.98 -29.84
N ILE A 335 35.47 7.92 -30.82
CA ILE A 335 35.52 7.01 -31.97
C ILE A 335 35.99 7.77 -33.22
N ILE A 336 36.91 7.18 -34.01
CA ILE A 336 37.67 7.82 -35.09
C ILE A 336 36.81 8.40 -36.25
N ASP A 337 37.34 9.41 -36.95
CA ASP A 337 36.84 9.92 -38.23
C ASP A 337 37.37 9.11 -39.43
N ARG A 338 36.79 9.35 -40.61
CA ARG A 338 37.29 8.92 -41.92
C ARG A 338 37.52 7.42 -42.14
N ASN A 339 37.05 6.57 -41.24
CA ASN A 339 37.10 5.12 -41.36
C ASN A 339 36.25 4.63 -42.53
N THR A 340 36.77 3.68 -43.32
CA THR A 340 36.02 2.99 -44.39
C THR A 340 35.29 1.75 -43.89
N ALA A 341 35.79 1.11 -42.83
CA ALA A 341 35.11 0.03 -42.11
C ALA A 341 34.47 0.57 -40.83
N PRO A 342 33.38 -0.03 -40.32
CA PRO A 342 32.76 0.41 -39.07
C PRO A 342 33.71 0.34 -37.86
N ALA A 343 33.43 1.17 -36.87
CA ALA A 343 34.14 1.24 -35.59
C ALA A 343 33.19 0.90 -34.44
N TYR A 344 33.71 0.32 -33.36
CA TYR A 344 32.88 -0.24 -32.28
C TYR A 344 33.36 0.19 -30.89
N LEU A 345 32.40 0.58 -30.06
CA LEU A 345 32.52 0.53 -28.61
C LEU A 345 31.62 -0.60 -28.11
N GLN A 346 32.20 -1.68 -27.60
CA GLN A 346 31.48 -2.95 -27.38
C GLN A 346 31.66 -3.47 -25.95
N MET A 347 30.58 -3.93 -25.34
CA MET A 347 30.61 -4.66 -24.07
C MET A 347 31.13 -6.10 -24.27
N ASN A 348 32.03 -6.56 -23.39
CA ASN A 348 32.48 -7.97 -23.37
C ASN A 348 31.79 -8.82 -22.29
N PHE A 349 30.76 -8.27 -21.64
CA PHE A 349 29.95 -8.93 -20.62
C PHE A 349 28.46 -8.74 -20.94
N ASP A 350 27.62 -9.62 -20.41
CA ASP A 350 26.16 -9.52 -20.52
C ASP A 350 25.57 -8.87 -19.26
N VAL A 351 24.50 -8.10 -19.44
CA VAL A 351 23.55 -7.84 -18.36
C VAL A 351 22.50 -8.95 -18.32
N THR A 352 22.14 -9.39 -17.12
CA THR A 352 21.24 -10.52 -16.88
C THR A 352 19.86 -10.02 -16.44
N GLU A 353 18.77 -10.70 -16.84
CA GLU A 353 17.37 -10.32 -16.55
C GLU A 353 16.71 -9.40 -17.60
N GLY A 354 17.32 -9.23 -18.77
CA GLY A 354 16.73 -8.48 -19.89
C GLY A 354 16.82 -6.96 -19.78
N VAL A 355 16.52 -6.25 -20.87
CA VAL A 355 16.66 -4.80 -20.99
C VAL A 355 15.45 -4.18 -21.65
N SER A 356 15.04 -3.05 -21.10
CA SER A 356 13.87 -2.26 -21.51
C SER A 356 14.25 -0.89 -22.11
N LYS A 357 15.39 -0.35 -21.68
CA LYS A 357 15.83 0.99 -22.09
C LYS A 357 17.35 1.10 -21.98
N VAL A 358 17.93 1.80 -22.95
CA VAL A 358 19.33 2.26 -22.91
C VAL A 358 19.34 3.76 -23.19
N THR A 359 20.08 4.52 -22.39
CA THR A 359 20.36 5.93 -22.65
C THR A 359 21.86 6.16 -22.71
N LEU A 360 22.32 7.10 -23.52
CA LEU A 360 23.73 7.50 -23.54
C LEU A 360 23.85 8.94 -24.03
N GLN A 361 24.93 9.61 -23.65
CA GLN A 361 25.29 10.94 -24.13
C GLN A 361 26.21 10.81 -25.35
N HIS A 362 26.01 11.67 -26.34
CA HIS A 362 26.84 11.74 -27.53
C HIS A 362 27.03 13.17 -28.02
N SER A 363 28.19 13.45 -28.63
CA SER A 363 28.48 14.73 -29.27
C SER A 363 29.49 14.58 -30.41
N SER A 364 29.68 15.63 -31.21
CA SER A 364 30.78 15.69 -32.17
C SER A 364 32.05 16.16 -31.49
N TYR A 365 33.19 15.57 -31.87
CA TYR A 365 34.48 16.10 -31.48
C TYR A 365 34.68 17.50 -32.08
N ALA A 366 34.80 18.53 -31.24
CA ALA A 366 34.92 19.91 -31.68
C ALA A 366 33.91 20.27 -32.80
N THR A 367 34.37 20.73 -33.96
CA THR A 367 33.53 21.08 -35.12
C THR A 367 33.64 20.05 -36.25
N ASP A 368 33.93 18.79 -35.93
CA ASP A 368 34.03 17.72 -36.93
C ASP A 368 32.70 17.53 -37.71
N SER A 369 32.82 17.00 -38.93
CA SER A 369 31.66 16.69 -39.79
C SER A 369 30.73 15.65 -39.17
N VAL A 370 29.51 15.49 -39.70
CA VAL A 370 28.52 14.53 -39.20
C VAL A 370 29.10 13.12 -39.01
N SER A 371 28.79 12.48 -37.89
CA SER A 371 29.02 11.06 -37.61
C SER A 371 27.71 10.30 -37.67
N LYS A 372 27.68 9.13 -38.32
CA LYS A 372 26.50 8.24 -38.31
C LYS A 372 26.78 6.96 -37.54
N TRP A 373 25.88 6.61 -36.64
CA TRP A 373 26.03 5.43 -35.79
C TRP A 373 24.68 4.84 -35.37
N GLN A 374 24.71 3.64 -34.81
CA GLN A 374 23.53 2.97 -34.30
C GLN A 374 23.88 2.14 -33.06
N LEU A 375 22.91 2.00 -32.14
CA LEU A 375 23.01 1.04 -31.04
C LEU A 375 22.66 -0.35 -31.55
N GLU A 376 23.44 -1.35 -31.18
CA GLU A 376 23.19 -2.75 -31.51
C GLU A 376 23.27 -3.61 -30.24
N TYR A 377 22.52 -4.71 -30.23
CA TYR A 377 22.56 -5.69 -29.15
C TYR A 377 22.88 -7.09 -29.64
N SER A 378 23.32 -7.94 -28.72
CA SER A 378 23.54 -9.37 -28.94
C SER A 378 23.00 -10.18 -27.76
N THR A 379 22.24 -11.23 -28.04
CA THR A 379 21.74 -12.21 -27.07
C THR A 379 22.49 -13.55 -27.13
N ASN A 380 23.53 -13.64 -27.97
CA ASN A 380 24.34 -14.84 -28.18
C ASN A 380 25.83 -14.54 -27.99
N GLN A 381 26.16 -13.79 -26.94
CA GLN A 381 27.52 -13.49 -26.50
C GLN A 381 28.40 -12.80 -27.58
N GLY A 382 27.79 -12.00 -28.45
CA GLY A 382 28.49 -11.22 -29.48
C GLY A 382 28.71 -11.94 -30.82
N LEU A 383 28.15 -13.15 -31.01
CA LEU A 383 28.23 -13.87 -32.30
C LEU A 383 27.45 -13.16 -33.42
N THR A 384 26.26 -12.64 -33.10
CA THR A 384 25.45 -11.83 -34.02
C THR A 384 24.94 -10.57 -33.33
N TRP A 385 24.77 -9.50 -34.12
CA TRP A 385 24.35 -8.19 -33.63
C TRP A 385 23.11 -7.70 -34.37
N VAL A 386 22.13 -7.18 -33.62
CA VAL A 386 20.86 -6.67 -34.12
C VAL A 386 20.75 -5.19 -33.80
N ALA A 387 20.37 -4.37 -34.77
CA ALA A 387 20.34 -2.93 -34.63
C ALA A 387 19.04 -2.41 -33.98
N ILE A 388 19.14 -1.35 -33.17
CA ILE A 388 18.05 -0.77 -32.37
C ILE A 388 17.80 0.67 -32.78
N GLY A 389 16.54 0.99 -33.08
CA GLY A 389 16.11 2.34 -33.44
C GLY A 389 16.68 2.81 -34.79
N PRO A 390 16.48 4.09 -35.15
CA PRO A 390 17.02 4.66 -36.37
C PRO A 390 18.53 4.94 -36.27
N VAL A 391 19.19 5.12 -37.42
CA VAL A 391 20.56 5.61 -37.50
C VAL A 391 20.63 7.04 -36.95
N ILE A 392 21.51 7.29 -35.98
CA ILE A 392 21.69 8.60 -35.38
C ILE A 392 22.78 9.37 -36.13
N SER A 393 22.52 10.65 -36.39
CA SER A 393 23.46 11.58 -37.03
C SER A 393 23.91 12.65 -36.04
N THR A 394 25.15 12.54 -35.57
CA THR A 394 25.72 13.44 -34.56
C THR A 394 26.64 14.45 -35.21
N HIS A 395 26.43 15.74 -34.96
CA HIS A 395 27.19 16.84 -35.56
C HIS A 395 27.24 18.10 -34.68
N GLN A 396 26.66 18.03 -33.49
CA GLN A 396 26.58 19.13 -32.54
C GLN A 396 27.67 18.93 -31.48
N LEU A 397 28.43 19.98 -31.19
CA LEU A 397 29.43 20.00 -30.13
C LEU A 397 28.79 19.95 -28.74
N ASN A 398 27.54 20.42 -28.63
CA ASN A 398 26.78 20.30 -27.40
C ASN A 398 26.30 18.86 -27.22
N LYS A 399 26.37 18.39 -25.98
CA LYS A 399 25.93 17.06 -25.56
C LYS A 399 24.48 16.82 -25.93
N GLN A 400 24.21 15.64 -26.46
CA GLN A 400 22.87 15.16 -26.80
C GLN A 400 22.65 13.78 -26.18
N GLN A 401 21.48 13.56 -25.60
CA GLN A 401 21.12 12.25 -25.08
C GLN A 401 20.37 11.45 -26.15
N ALA A 402 20.88 10.27 -26.47
CA ALA A 402 20.13 9.25 -27.19
C ALA A 402 19.39 8.36 -26.20
N THR A 403 18.13 8.04 -26.50
CA THR A 403 17.29 7.13 -25.71
C THR A 403 16.70 6.06 -26.61
N PHE A 404 16.95 4.81 -26.27
CA PHE A 404 16.49 3.63 -26.99
C PHE A 404 15.56 2.84 -26.08
N ILE A 405 14.33 2.64 -26.54
CA ILE A 405 13.33 1.81 -25.86
C ILE A 405 13.32 0.43 -26.54
N MET A 406 13.28 -0.64 -25.74
CA MET A 406 13.33 -2.02 -26.22
C MET A 406 12.61 -2.97 -25.25
N ASP A 407 12.43 -4.23 -25.65
CA ASP A 407 11.97 -5.31 -24.76
C ASP A 407 12.78 -6.57 -25.07
N ILE A 408 14.00 -6.66 -24.53
CA ILE A 408 14.92 -7.76 -24.79
C ILE A 408 14.93 -8.68 -23.57
N PRO A 409 14.43 -9.92 -23.66
CA PRO A 409 14.51 -10.88 -22.56
C PRO A 409 15.90 -11.52 -22.43
N GLY A 410 16.21 -12.07 -21.26
CA GLY A 410 17.41 -12.88 -21.05
C GLY A 410 18.71 -12.09 -21.02
N ASN A 411 19.83 -12.77 -21.28
CA ASN A 411 21.16 -12.15 -21.24
C ASN A 411 21.38 -11.34 -22.52
N VAL A 412 21.81 -10.09 -22.37
CA VAL A 412 22.05 -9.19 -23.49
C VAL A 412 23.28 -8.32 -23.25
N ARG A 413 24.04 -8.04 -24.33
CA ARG A 413 25.13 -7.05 -24.36
C ARG A 413 24.95 -6.08 -25.52
N PHE A 414 25.53 -4.90 -25.41
CA PHE A 414 25.40 -3.83 -26.40
C PHE A 414 26.74 -3.44 -27.03
N ARG A 415 26.64 -2.86 -28.22
CA ARG A 415 27.71 -2.09 -28.85
C ARG A 415 27.18 -0.87 -29.56
N ILE A 416 28.00 0.15 -29.64
CA ILE A 416 27.78 1.32 -30.48
C ILE A 416 28.53 1.07 -31.78
N ASN A 417 27.80 0.96 -32.88
CA ASN A 417 28.35 0.75 -34.21
C ASN A 417 28.39 2.08 -34.97
N LYS A 418 29.58 2.66 -35.11
CA LYS A 418 29.79 3.86 -35.94
C LYS A 418 30.13 3.45 -37.36
N PHE A 419 29.37 3.97 -38.33
CA PHE A 419 29.52 3.59 -39.74
C PHE A 419 30.85 4.09 -40.32
N GLY A 420 31.47 3.24 -41.15
CA GLY A 420 32.62 3.61 -41.96
C GLY A 420 32.19 4.24 -43.26
N LEU A 421 32.04 5.57 -43.30
CA LEU A 421 31.55 6.30 -44.49
C LEU A 421 32.70 6.86 -45.36
N GLY A 422 33.94 6.45 -45.11
CA GLY A 422 35.10 7.01 -45.79
C GLY A 422 35.34 8.48 -45.41
N THR A 423 35.86 9.29 -46.33
CA THR A 423 36.46 10.61 -46.00
C THR A 423 35.48 11.77 -45.87
N THR A 424 34.20 11.61 -46.23
CA THR A 424 33.21 12.69 -46.29
C THR A 424 32.03 12.41 -45.34
N ASN A 425 31.58 13.41 -44.57
CA ASN A 425 30.48 13.28 -43.59
C ASN A 425 30.69 12.10 -42.63
N ASN A 426 31.89 12.01 -42.06
CA ASN A 426 32.31 10.95 -41.17
C ASN A 426 33.27 11.47 -40.11
N GLY A 427 32.82 12.39 -39.25
CA GLY A 427 33.64 12.96 -38.19
C GLY A 427 33.93 11.99 -37.05
N ARG A 428 34.58 12.48 -35.99
CA ARG A 428 34.71 11.74 -34.73
C ARG A 428 33.42 11.83 -33.91
N LEU A 429 33.17 10.80 -33.11
CA LEU A 429 31.99 10.67 -32.26
C LEU A 429 32.44 10.47 -30.81
N ASP A 430 31.97 11.33 -29.92
CA ASP A 430 32.20 11.22 -28.50
C ASP A 430 30.97 10.59 -27.83
N ILE A 431 31.21 9.65 -26.91
CA ILE A 431 30.19 8.88 -26.17
C ILE A 431 30.51 8.95 -24.68
N ASP A 432 29.47 9.14 -23.87
CA ASP A 432 29.57 9.13 -22.41
C ASP A 432 28.26 8.75 -21.69
N ASP A 433 28.31 8.51 -20.38
CA ASP A 433 27.19 8.25 -19.47
C ASP A 433 26.18 7.20 -20.00
N LEU A 434 26.67 6.05 -20.46
CA LEU A 434 25.82 4.98 -20.96
C LEU A 434 25.08 4.32 -19.80
N THR A 435 23.76 4.28 -19.85
CA THR A 435 22.89 3.76 -18.79
C THR A 435 21.99 2.67 -19.34
N ILE A 436 21.91 1.52 -18.65
CA ILE A 436 21.05 0.39 -19.03
C ILE A 436 20.01 0.13 -17.93
N TYR A 437 18.75 -0.01 -18.33
CA TYR A 437 17.63 -0.31 -17.45
C TYR A 437 17.19 -1.76 -17.66
N LYS A 438 17.01 -2.48 -16.55
CA LYS A 438 16.44 -3.83 -16.48
C LYS A 438 15.07 -3.85 -17.12
N ARG A 439 14.77 -4.94 -17.81
CA ARG A 439 13.39 -5.33 -18.06
C ARG A 439 12.70 -5.49 -16.72
N ARG A 440 11.57 -4.82 -16.48
CA ARG A 440 10.78 -5.07 -15.28
C ARG A 440 10.30 -6.51 -15.37
N ASN A 441 10.44 -7.31 -14.32
CA ASN A 441 9.55 -8.46 -14.09
C ASN A 441 8.16 -7.93 -13.68
N ALA A 442 7.58 -7.00 -14.45
CA ALA A 442 6.20 -7.20 -14.80
C ALA A 442 6.24 -8.40 -15.74
N GLY A 443 5.31 -9.32 -15.66
CA GLY A 443 5.12 -10.25 -16.78
C GLY A 443 4.78 -9.43 -18.02
N ALA A 444 5.76 -8.82 -18.69
CA ALA A 444 5.69 -8.58 -20.11
C ALA A 444 5.37 -9.96 -20.64
N PRO A 445 4.20 -10.16 -21.26
CA PRO A 445 3.81 -11.46 -21.72
C PRO A 445 5.00 -11.89 -22.56
N GLU A 446 5.58 -13.04 -22.24
CA GLU A 446 6.31 -13.73 -23.29
C GLU A 446 5.39 -13.70 -24.53
N LYS A 447 5.91 -14.02 -25.71
CA LYS A 447 5.02 -14.71 -26.62
C LYS A 447 4.71 -16.08 -25.98
N THR A 448 4.02 -16.07 -24.84
CA THR A 448 3.49 -17.20 -24.11
C THR A 448 2.63 -17.87 -25.14
N VAL A 449 2.79 -19.18 -25.27
CA VAL A 449 1.82 -20.01 -25.99
C VAL A 449 0.43 -19.47 -25.63
N PRO A 450 -0.35 -18.94 -26.59
CA PRO A 450 -1.57 -18.25 -26.23
C PRO A 450 -2.47 -19.17 -25.38
N LEU A 451 -3.38 -18.62 -24.56
CA LEU A 451 -4.32 -19.48 -23.84
C LEU A 451 -5.27 -20.16 -24.83
N LEU A 452 -5.64 -19.43 -25.89
CA LEU A 452 -6.42 -19.90 -27.02
C LEU A 452 -5.88 -19.30 -28.31
N GLY A 453 -5.83 -20.10 -29.37
CA GLY A 453 -5.45 -19.63 -30.71
C GLY A 453 -6.28 -20.31 -31.80
N TRP A 454 -6.61 -19.55 -32.84
CA TRP A 454 -7.30 -20.04 -34.05
C TRP A 454 -6.37 -19.95 -35.25
N GLN A 455 -6.08 -21.11 -35.83
CA GLN A 455 -5.38 -21.25 -37.10
C GLN A 455 -6.33 -21.89 -38.10
N PHE A 456 -6.26 -21.41 -39.33
CA PHE A 456 -7.16 -21.81 -40.39
C PHE A 456 -6.41 -22.42 -41.60
N GLY A 457 -5.08 -22.55 -41.51
CA GLY A 457 -4.22 -22.96 -42.63
C GLY A 457 -3.92 -24.45 -42.73
N SER A 458 -4.26 -25.28 -41.73
CA SER A 458 -4.01 -26.73 -41.75
C SER A 458 -4.94 -27.50 -40.78
N PRO A 459 -5.99 -28.19 -41.28
CA PRO A 459 -6.45 -28.21 -42.67
C PRO A 459 -6.96 -26.82 -43.08
N ALA A 460 -6.78 -26.46 -44.36
CA ALA A 460 -7.24 -25.18 -44.87
C ALA A 460 -8.76 -25.03 -44.71
N SER A 461 -9.20 -24.01 -43.98
CA SER A 461 -10.63 -23.65 -43.91
C SER A 461 -11.09 -23.08 -45.25
N THR A 462 -12.36 -23.33 -45.54
CA THR A 462 -13.08 -22.74 -46.68
C THR A 462 -13.54 -21.31 -46.40
N GLY A 463 -13.55 -20.92 -45.11
CA GLY A 463 -14.02 -19.62 -44.62
C GLY A 463 -15.54 -19.53 -44.42
N ALA A 464 -16.28 -20.57 -44.79
CA ALA A 464 -17.74 -20.66 -44.74
C ALA A 464 -18.27 -21.53 -43.59
N GLU A 465 -17.40 -21.94 -42.66
CA GLU A 465 -17.74 -22.84 -41.55
C GLU A 465 -18.75 -22.17 -40.61
N VAL A 466 -19.72 -22.94 -40.10
CA VAL A 466 -20.74 -22.44 -39.14
C VAL A 466 -20.07 -21.92 -37.86
N SER A 467 -19.01 -22.60 -37.42
CA SER A 467 -18.20 -22.26 -36.24
C SER A 467 -16.80 -22.84 -36.42
N ALA A 468 -15.82 -22.26 -35.74
CA ALA A 468 -14.45 -22.79 -35.72
C ALA A 468 -13.91 -22.91 -34.30
N ASN A 469 -13.51 -24.12 -33.90
CA ASN A 469 -12.89 -24.32 -32.59
C ASN A 469 -11.44 -23.80 -32.60
N SER A 470 -10.97 -23.35 -31.43
CA SER A 470 -9.57 -22.97 -31.24
C SER A 470 -8.66 -24.15 -31.54
N SER A 471 -7.70 -23.95 -32.42
CA SER A 471 -6.72 -24.95 -32.86
C SER A 471 -5.61 -25.17 -31.82
N MET A 472 -5.34 -24.15 -31.00
CA MET A 472 -4.46 -24.28 -29.83
C MET A 472 -5.23 -23.90 -28.57
N ASN A 473 -5.06 -24.73 -27.55
CA ASN A 473 -5.75 -24.60 -26.27
C ASN A 473 -4.76 -24.91 -25.15
N ASN A 474 -4.54 -23.95 -24.26
CA ASN A 474 -3.79 -24.22 -23.03
C ASN A 474 -4.56 -25.25 -22.17
N PRO A 475 -3.88 -26.24 -21.55
CA PRO A 475 -4.54 -27.26 -20.74
C PRO A 475 -5.46 -26.73 -19.64
N ALA A 476 -5.21 -25.52 -19.13
CA ALA A 476 -5.98 -24.88 -18.07
C ALA A 476 -7.30 -24.23 -18.53
N VAL A 477 -7.56 -24.14 -19.85
CA VAL A 477 -8.74 -23.45 -20.41
C VAL A 477 -9.56 -24.42 -21.27
N ASN A 478 -10.88 -24.25 -21.28
CA ASN A 478 -11.76 -25.02 -22.15
C ASN A 478 -11.58 -24.63 -23.63
N ILE A 479 -11.79 -25.59 -24.53
CA ILE A 479 -11.83 -25.33 -25.98
C ILE A 479 -12.90 -24.29 -26.26
N SER A 480 -12.54 -23.27 -27.04
CA SER A 480 -13.42 -22.17 -27.39
C SER A 480 -13.89 -22.28 -28.83
N SER A 481 -15.14 -21.91 -29.08
CA SER A 481 -15.71 -21.90 -30.43
C SER A 481 -15.92 -20.47 -30.90
N LEU A 482 -15.34 -20.14 -32.05
CA LEU A 482 -15.55 -18.89 -32.76
C LEU A 482 -16.81 -18.98 -33.61
N THR A 483 -17.74 -18.06 -33.39
CA THR A 483 -19.05 -18.01 -34.07
C THR A 483 -19.34 -16.59 -34.58
N ARG A 484 -20.46 -16.43 -35.28
CA ARG A 484 -20.93 -15.15 -35.81
C ARG A 484 -22.31 -14.83 -35.23
N GLY A 485 -22.60 -13.55 -35.03
CA GLY A 485 -23.94 -13.08 -34.70
C GLY A 485 -24.92 -13.30 -35.84
N THR A 486 -26.22 -13.27 -35.55
CA THR A 486 -27.30 -13.50 -36.52
C THR A 486 -27.38 -12.44 -37.64
N GLY A 487 -26.69 -11.31 -37.46
CA GLY A 487 -26.48 -10.30 -38.48
C GLY A 487 -25.52 -10.71 -39.60
N PHE A 488 -24.77 -11.80 -39.43
CA PHE A 488 -23.85 -12.31 -40.43
C PHE A 488 -24.38 -13.60 -41.06
N LYS A 489 -24.18 -13.74 -42.37
CA LYS A 489 -24.48 -14.94 -43.15
C LYS A 489 -23.20 -15.73 -43.44
N THR A 490 -23.31 -17.06 -43.51
CA THR A 490 -22.34 -17.90 -44.20
C THR A 490 -22.47 -17.71 -45.72
N VAL A 491 -21.38 -17.88 -46.45
CA VAL A 491 -21.38 -17.80 -47.91
C VAL A 491 -21.38 -19.24 -48.46
N SER A 492 -22.44 -19.66 -49.17
CA SER A 492 -22.46 -20.90 -49.96
C SER A 492 -22.94 -20.60 -51.39
N GLY A 493 -22.22 -21.11 -52.40
CA GLY A 493 -22.26 -20.75 -53.84
C GLY A 493 -23.63 -20.82 -54.53
N SER A 494 -23.84 -20.22 -55.71
CA SER A 494 -23.33 -20.70 -57.02
C SER A 494 -23.20 -19.59 -58.09
N SER A 495 -22.97 -18.33 -57.72
CA SER A 495 -22.85 -17.21 -58.69
C SER A 495 -21.90 -16.10 -58.22
N GLY A 496 -20.59 -16.36 -58.25
CA GLY A 496 -19.55 -15.35 -57.95
C GLY A 496 -18.94 -15.49 -56.55
N ASN A 497 -18.25 -16.61 -56.33
CA ASN A 497 -17.59 -16.96 -55.07
C ASN A 497 -16.52 -15.92 -54.66
N ILE A 498 -16.50 -15.56 -53.37
CA ILE A 498 -15.24 -15.31 -52.67
C ILE A 498 -15.26 -16.20 -51.42
N SER A 499 -14.52 -17.30 -51.50
CA SER A 499 -14.07 -18.05 -50.32
C SER A 499 -13.06 -17.17 -49.58
N LEU A 500 -12.90 -17.34 -48.27
CA LEU A 500 -11.74 -16.86 -47.54
C LEU A 500 -10.86 -18.07 -47.20
N PRO A 501 -10.12 -18.63 -48.19
CA PRO A 501 -9.31 -19.82 -47.95
C PRO A 501 -8.30 -19.50 -46.85
N GLY A 502 -8.31 -20.31 -45.80
CA GLY A 502 -7.44 -20.12 -44.66
C GLY A 502 -7.90 -19.05 -43.67
N GLY A 503 -9.17 -18.63 -43.67
CA GLY A 503 -9.75 -17.65 -42.75
C GLY A 503 -11.12 -18.02 -42.16
N PHE A 504 -11.75 -17.09 -41.42
CA PHE A 504 -13.14 -17.20 -40.96
C PHE A 504 -13.97 -15.98 -41.38
N GLY A 505 -14.78 -16.14 -42.43
CA GLY A 505 -15.40 -15.04 -43.18
C GLY A 505 -16.89 -14.86 -42.96
N ALA A 506 -17.41 -13.65 -43.13
CA ALA A 506 -18.82 -13.31 -42.99
C ALA A 506 -19.26 -12.27 -44.04
N ALA A 507 -20.51 -12.36 -44.49
CA ALA A 507 -21.19 -11.30 -45.23
C ALA A 507 -22.33 -10.71 -44.38
N ALA A 508 -22.57 -9.41 -44.47
CA ALA A 508 -23.64 -8.78 -43.72
C ALA A 508 -25.03 -9.23 -44.21
N SER A 509 -25.94 -9.46 -43.26
CA SER A 509 -27.33 -9.76 -43.56
C SER A 509 -28.20 -8.55 -43.82
N VAL A 510 -27.71 -7.39 -43.39
CA VAL A 510 -28.34 -6.08 -43.50
C VAL A 510 -27.26 -5.04 -43.76
N ALA A 511 -27.56 -4.03 -44.57
CA ALA A 511 -26.63 -2.93 -44.80
C ALA A 511 -26.46 -2.11 -43.52
N SER A 512 -25.23 -1.66 -43.25
CA SER A 512 -24.91 -0.73 -42.16
C SER A 512 -24.11 0.45 -42.73
N THR A 513 -24.72 1.63 -42.76
CA THR A 513 -24.10 2.83 -43.32
C THR A 513 -23.09 3.44 -42.35
N LEU A 514 -22.00 3.99 -42.90
CA LEU A 514 -20.92 4.58 -42.11
C LEU A 514 -21.32 5.95 -41.53
N TYR A 515 -21.46 6.04 -40.21
CA TYR A 515 -21.29 7.28 -39.45
C TYR A 515 -20.17 7.07 -38.44
N ALA A 516 -19.18 7.96 -38.43
CA ALA A 516 -17.89 7.78 -37.73
C ALA A 516 -17.97 7.59 -36.20
N SER A 517 -19.17 7.66 -35.60
CA SER A 517 -19.41 7.52 -34.16
C SER A 517 -20.56 6.57 -33.79
N ASP A 518 -21.32 6.03 -34.75
CA ASP A 518 -22.49 5.20 -34.43
C ASP A 518 -22.12 3.71 -34.39
N THR A 519 -22.30 3.11 -33.22
CA THR A 519 -22.07 1.67 -32.96
C THR A 519 -23.38 0.90 -32.76
N THR A 520 -24.50 1.63 -32.75
CA THR A 520 -25.84 1.15 -32.42
C THR A 520 -26.35 0.21 -33.52
N VAL A 521 -26.07 0.52 -34.78
CA VAL A 521 -26.51 -0.27 -35.93
C VAL A 521 -25.92 -1.68 -35.90
N ALA A 522 -24.61 -1.82 -35.68
CA ALA A 522 -23.96 -3.13 -35.63
C ALA A 522 -24.40 -3.96 -34.41
N ILE A 523 -24.69 -3.30 -33.27
CA ILE A 523 -25.20 -3.96 -32.06
C ILE A 523 -26.62 -4.46 -32.28
N ASN A 524 -27.53 -3.60 -32.74
CA ASN A 524 -28.95 -3.94 -32.95
C ASN A 524 -29.12 -5.05 -33.99
N ASN A 525 -28.24 -5.08 -34.99
CA ASN A 525 -28.29 -6.06 -36.06
C ASN A 525 -27.42 -7.29 -35.80
N ASN A 526 -26.77 -7.43 -34.63
CA ASN A 526 -25.89 -8.56 -34.30
C ASN A 526 -24.76 -8.81 -35.32
N LEU A 527 -24.12 -7.74 -35.81
CA LEU A 527 -22.97 -7.79 -36.72
C LEU A 527 -21.66 -7.95 -35.94
N TYR A 528 -21.42 -9.15 -35.40
CA TYR A 528 -20.19 -9.45 -34.64
C TYR A 528 -19.67 -10.88 -34.83
N PHE A 529 -18.38 -11.09 -34.56
CA PHE A 529 -17.78 -12.40 -34.29
C PHE A 529 -17.69 -12.61 -32.78
N GLN A 530 -17.88 -13.83 -32.28
CA GLN A 530 -17.88 -14.12 -30.84
C GLN A 530 -17.09 -15.39 -30.49
N PHE A 531 -16.39 -15.36 -29.36
CA PHE A 531 -15.83 -16.54 -28.72
C PHE A 531 -15.86 -16.38 -27.18
N THR A 532 -15.53 -17.44 -26.45
CA THR A 532 -15.48 -17.42 -24.98
C THR A 532 -14.13 -17.85 -24.42
N VAL A 533 -13.78 -17.39 -23.22
CA VAL A 533 -12.66 -17.93 -22.45
C VAL A 533 -13.21 -18.45 -21.12
N LYS A 534 -12.88 -19.70 -20.76
CA LYS A 534 -13.34 -20.31 -19.51
C LYS A 534 -12.25 -21.20 -18.89
N PRO A 535 -11.75 -20.88 -17.68
CA PRO A 535 -10.83 -21.75 -16.96
C PRO A 535 -11.46 -23.11 -16.64
N LYS A 536 -10.66 -24.18 -16.63
CA LYS A 536 -11.05 -25.50 -16.13
C LYS A 536 -11.11 -25.49 -14.60
N ALA A 537 -11.75 -26.51 -14.01
CA ALA A 537 -11.87 -26.64 -12.56
C ALA A 537 -10.51 -26.50 -11.86
N SER A 538 -10.50 -25.73 -10.77
CA SER A 538 -9.30 -25.43 -9.96
C SER A 538 -8.19 -24.66 -10.71
N GLN A 539 -8.47 -24.07 -11.87
CA GLN A 539 -7.55 -23.21 -12.59
C GLN A 539 -7.97 -21.74 -12.45
N LYS A 540 -6.97 -20.87 -12.42
CA LYS A 540 -7.13 -19.42 -12.40
C LYS A 540 -6.27 -18.84 -13.51
N ILE A 541 -6.83 -17.90 -14.27
CA ILE A 541 -6.12 -17.29 -15.39
C ILE A 541 -6.21 -15.77 -15.32
N SER A 542 -5.18 -15.13 -15.85
CA SER A 542 -5.12 -13.68 -16.06
C SER A 542 -4.90 -13.44 -17.55
N LEU A 543 -5.80 -12.68 -18.18
CA LEU A 543 -5.70 -12.43 -19.62
C LEU A 543 -4.75 -11.25 -19.88
N SER A 544 -3.84 -11.39 -20.84
CA SER A 544 -2.82 -10.37 -21.12
C SER A 544 -3.02 -9.69 -22.47
N THR A 545 -3.38 -10.42 -23.53
CA THR A 545 -3.50 -9.82 -24.87
C THR A 545 -4.64 -10.38 -25.72
N ILE A 546 -5.09 -9.58 -26.71
CA ILE A 546 -5.82 -10.07 -27.88
C ILE A 546 -5.10 -9.61 -29.15
N ASP A 547 -4.77 -10.59 -30.00
CA ASP A 547 -4.19 -10.39 -31.31
C ASP A 547 -5.14 -10.92 -32.37
N ALA A 548 -5.40 -10.14 -33.42
CA ALA A 548 -6.26 -10.56 -34.51
C ALA A 548 -5.76 -10.03 -35.85
N LYS A 549 -5.91 -10.84 -36.90
CA LYS A 549 -5.74 -10.42 -38.28
C LYS A 549 -7.10 -10.15 -38.87
N LEU A 550 -7.33 -8.92 -39.33
CA LEU A 550 -8.63 -8.47 -39.83
C LEU A 550 -8.57 -8.27 -41.33
N MET A 551 -9.71 -8.49 -41.99
CA MET A 551 -9.87 -8.21 -43.41
C MET A 551 -11.27 -7.74 -43.74
N SER A 552 -11.39 -6.93 -44.79
CA SER A 552 -12.67 -6.45 -45.30
C SER A 552 -12.64 -6.24 -46.82
N THR A 553 -13.80 -6.31 -47.47
CA THR A 553 -13.98 -5.96 -48.88
C THR A 553 -14.99 -4.83 -49.04
N GLY A 554 -15.06 -4.26 -50.24
CA GLY A 554 -15.93 -3.13 -50.58
C GLY A 554 -15.17 -1.79 -50.65
N PRO A 555 -15.80 -0.72 -51.14
CA PRO A 555 -15.14 0.57 -51.35
C PRO A 555 -15.02 1.43 -50.07
N THR A 556 -15.69 1.07 -48.98
CA THR A 556 -15.82 1.91 -47.79
C THR A 556 -15.07 1.37 -46.57
N LEU A 557 -14.56 2.30 -45.76
CA LEU A 557 -13.90 2.02 -44.48
C LEU A 557 -14.85 1.28 -43.54
N LYS A 558 -14.36 0.23 -42.88
CA LYS A 558 -15.12 -0.51 -41.86
C LYS A 558 -14.65 -0.10 -40.48
N LEU A 559 -15.59 0.14 -39.57
CA LEU A 559 -15.30 0.42 -38.16
C LEU A 559 -15.35 -0.88 -37.36
N TRP A 560 -14.21 -1.29 -36.83
CA TRP A 560 -14.04 -2.47 -36.00
C TRP A 560 -13.86 -2.07 -34.54
N TYR A 561 -14.50 -2.78 -33.62
CA TYR A 561 -14.32 -2.54 -32.19
C TYR A 561 -14.64 -3.77 -31.37
N TRP A 562 -13.88 -3.93 -30.28
CA TRP A 562 -14.03 -5.04 -29.37
C TRP A 562 -14.96 -4.69 -28.21
N LYS A 563 -15.70 -5.69 -27.75
CA LYS A 563 -16.41 -5.66 -26.48
C LYS A 563 -16.23 -6.97 -25.73
N TYR A 564 -16.34 -6.93 -24.41
CA TYR A 564 -16.36 -8.13 -23.57
C TYR A 564 -17.49 -8.09 -22.54
N SER A 565 -17.85 -9.26 -22.01
CA SER A 565 -18.87 -9.43 -20.98
C SER A 565 -18.52 -10.61 -20.05
N LEU A 566 -18.87 -10.49 -18.77
CA LEU A 566 -18.71 -11.56 -17.76
C LEU A 566 -19.99 -12.36 -17.50
N ASP A 567 -21.14 -11.85 -17.97
CA ASP A 567 -22.46 -12.46 -17.80
C ASP A 567 -23.11 -12.87 -19.13
N GLY A 568 -22.46 -12.55 -20.25
CA GLY A 568 -22.95 -12.83 -21.60
C GLY A 568 -24.06 -11.89 -22.07
N VAL A 569 -24.43 -10.88 -21.27
CA VAL A 569 -25.53 -9.94 -21.53
C VAL A 569 -25.02 -8.51 -21.61
N ASN A 570 -24.24 -8.06 -20.62
CA ASN A 570 -23.75 -6.69 -20.51
C ASN A 570 -22.35 -6.56 -21.11
N PHE A 571 -22.25 -5.95 -22.29
CA PHE A 571 -21.01 -5.82 -23.05
C PHE A 571 -20.35 -4.43 -22.91
N LYS A 572 -19.12 -4.39 -22.40
CA LYS A 572 -18.28 -3.20 -22.24
C LYS A 572 -17.32 -3.00 -23.41
N TYR A 573 -16.96 -1.76 -23.74
CA TYR A 573 -15.95 -1.46 -24.75
C TYR A 573 -14.56 -1.93 -24.33
N LEU A 574 -13.82 -2.44 -25.31
CA LEU A 574 -12.43 -2.87 -25.17
C LEU A 574 -11.59 -2.15 -26.22
N ALA A 575 -10.56 -1.42 -25.77
CA ALA A 575 -9.63 -0.65 -26.59
C ALA A 575 -10.26 0.43 -27.52
N LYS A 576 -9.39 1.14 -28.24
CA LYS A 576 -9.77 2.14 -29.25
C LYS A 576 -10.29 1.43 -30.50
N SER A 577 -11.33 1.99 -31.14
CA SER A 577 -11.86 1.47 -32.39
C SER A 577 -10.86 1.59 -33.54
N TYR A 578 -10.95 0.66 -34.50
CA TYR A 578 -10.06 0.57 -35.65
C TYR A 578 -10.86 0.85 -36.92
N LEU A 579 -10.47 1.87 -37.68
CA LEU A 579 -11.11 2.23 -38.94
C LEU A 579 -10.21 1.76 -40.09
N PHE A 580 -10.66 0.76 -40.83
CA PHE A 580 -9.81 0.11 -41.82
C PHE A 580 -10.62 -0.52 -42.93
N ASN A 581 -10.08 -0.48 -44.15
CA ASN A 581 -10.56 -1.29 -45.25
C ASN A 581 -9.40 -1.76 -46.12
N ALA A 582 -9.07 -3.06 -46.03
CA ALA A 582 -8.22 -3.68 -47.04
C ALA A 582 -8.65 -5.12 -47.32
N ALA A 583 -8.57 -5.45 -48.61
CA ALA A 583 -8.84 -6.78 -49.14
C ALA A 583 -7.80 -7.83 -48.71
N GLN A 584 -6.65 -7.39 -48.16
CA GLN A 584 -5.61 -8.26 -47.61
C GLN A 584 -5.65 -8.28 -46.08
N SER A 585 -5.44 -9.47 -45.51
CA SER A 585 -5.36 -9.71 -44.07
C SER A 585 -4.29 -8.85 -43.42
N THR A 586 -4.69 -8.01 -42.46
CA THR A 586 -3.81 -7.06 -41.75
C THR A 586 -3.91 -7.27 -40.24
N SER A 587 -2.77 -7.31 -39.56
CA SER A 587 -2.75 -7.42 -38.09
C SER A 587 -3.25 -6.14 -37.44
N GLN A 588 -4.22 -6.26 -36.53
CA GLN A 588 -4.57 -5.17 -35.62
C GLN A 588 -3.42 -4.93 -34.63
N ALA A 589 -3.33 -3.74 -34.06
CA ALA A 589 -2.45 -3.51 -32.90
C ALA A 589 -2.88 -4.41 -31.74
N THR A 590 -1.91 -5.07 -31.08
CA THR A 590 -2.16 -5.92 -29.91
C THR A 590 -2.95 -5.16 -28.86
N ILE A 591 -4.06 -5.74 -28.41
CA ILE A 591 -4.88 -5.17 -27.36
C ILE A 591 -4.35 -5.68 -26.03
N ASP A 592 -3.92 -4.77 -25.17
CA ASP A 592 -3.53 -5.07 -23.80
C ASP A 592 -4.77 -5.31 -22.92
N LEU A 593 -4.90 -6.52 -22.40
CA LEU A 593 -5.96 -6.91 -21.46
C LEU A 593 -5.54 -6.78 -19.99
N SER A 594 -4.24 -6.62 -19.71
CA SER A 594 -3.71 -6.53 -18.34
C SER A 594 -4.24 -5.30 -17.60
N ALA A 595 -4.56 -4.24 -18.34
CA ALA A 595 -5.15 -3.00 -17.84
C ALA A 595 -6.62 -3.14 -17.35
N TYR A 596 -7.26 -4.30 -17.51
CA TYR A 596 -8.65 -4.53 -17.12
C TYR A 596 -8.72 -5.45 -15.90
N PRO A 597 -8.94 -4.93 -14.67
CA PRO A 597 -8.88 -5.70 -13.43
C PRO A 597 -9.83 -6.90 -13.40
N GLU A 598 -11.01 -6.76 -14.01
CA GLU A 598 -11.99 -7.86 -14.05
C GLU A 598 -11.65 -8.98 -15.05
N LEU A 599 -10.63 -8.79 -15.89
CA LEU A 599 -10.07 -9.79 -16.78
C LEU A 599 -8.80 -10.44 -16.20
N GLN A 600 -8.46 -10.09 -14.97
CA GLN A 600 -7.40 -10.72 -14.17
C GLN A 600 -8.03 -11.63 -13.13
N HIS A 601 -7.29 -12.64 -12.65
CA HIS A 601 -7.72 -13.43 -11.50
C HIS A 601 -9.02 -14.21 -11.73
N ILE A 602 -9.24 -14.69 -12.94
CA ILE A 602 -10.47 -15.34 -13.36
C ILE A 602 -10.47 -16.81 -12.95
N GLY A 603 -11.37 -17.17 -12.04
CA GLY A 603 -11.60 -18.55 -11.61
C GLY A 603 -12.54 -19.34 -12.53
N SER A 604 -12.57 -20.66 -12.32
CA SER A 604 -13.39 -21.62 -13.09
C SER A 604 -14.92 -21.41 -13.01
N ASP A 605 -15.38 -20.56 -12.11
CA ASP A 605 -16.78 -20.15 -11.94
C ASP A 605 -17.24 -19.13 -12.99
N LYS A 606 -16.31 -18.46 -13.68
CA LYS A 606 -16.62 -17.39 -14.64
C LYS A 606 -16.37 -17.80 -16.09
N THR A 607 -17.17 -17.22 -17.00
CA THR A 607 -16.97 -17.34 -18.46
C THR A 607 -16.91 -15.93 -19.03
N ILE A 608 -15.87 -15.63 -19.80
CA ILE A 608 -15.69 -14.34 -20.46
C ILE A 608 -16.17 -14.47 -21.90
N TYR A 609 -17.02 -13.56 -22.34
CA TYR A 609 -17.52 -13.47 -23.70
C TYR A 609 -16.82 -12.31 -24.40
N PHE A 610 -16.20 -12.57 -25.54
CA PHE A 610 -15.63 -11.52 -26.39
C PHE A 610 -16.43 -11.39 -27.68
N ARG A 611 -16.70 -10.15 -28.10
CA ARG A 611 -17.35 -9.81 -29.36
C ARG A 611 -16.53 -8.79 -30.14
N LEU A 612 -16.27 -9.07 -31.40
CA LEU A 612 -15.70 -8.13 -32.36
C LEU A 612 -16.80 -7.66 -33.30
N TYR A 613 -17.20 -6.40 -33.14
CA TYR A 613 -18.25 -5.78 -33.94
C TYR A 613 -17.68 -5.10 -35.19
N VAL A 614 -18.48 -5.04 -36.24
CA VAL A 614 -18.13 -4.39 -37.51
C VAL A 614 -19.28 -3.49 -37.98
N ASN A 615 -18.96 -2.24 -38.32
CA ASN A 615 -19.88 -1.29 -38.95
C ASN A 615 -19.36 -0.79 -40.32
N GLY A 616 -20.24 -0.28 -41.18
CA GLY A 616 -19.90 0.25 -42.52
C GLY A 616 -20.06 -0.75 -43.66
N MET A 617 -20.90 -1.79 -43.51
CA MET A 617 -21.18 -2.79 -44.54
C MET A 617 -22.27 -2.25 -45.48
N ASP A 618 -21.91 -1.49 -46.51
CA ASP A 618 -22.88 -0.69 -47.28
C ASP A 618 -23.78 -1.52 -48.22
N ASN A 619 -23.41 -2.76 -48.51
CA ASN A 619 -24.20 -3.67 -49.34
C ASN A 619 -24.04 -5.12 -48.89
N SER A 620 -24.92 -6.02 -49.34
CA SER A 620 -24.88 -7.44 -49.00
C SER A 620 -23.72 -8.23 -49.66
N SER A 621 -22.87 -7.56 -50.44
CA SER A 621 -21.65 -8.13 -51.04
C SER A 621 -20.36 -7.72 -50.31
N ASP A 622 -20.43 -6.75 -49.38
CA ASP A 622 -19.31 -6.43 -48.50
C ASP A 622 -19.06 -7.63 -47.57
N MET A 623 -17.79 -8.00 -47.44
CA MET A 623 -17.35 -9.14 -46.64
C MET A 623 -16.36 -8.69 -45.61
N VAL A 624 -16.37 -9.38 -44.47
CA VAL A 624 -15.41 -9.18 -43.39
C VAL A 624 -14.98 -10.50 -42.80
N GLY A 625 -13.79 -10.57 -42.25
CA GLY A 625 -13.30 -11.82 -41.71
C GLY A 625 -12.12 -11.68 -40.77
N ILE A 626 -11.85 -12.78 -40.08
CA ILE A 626 -10.67 -12.96 -39.23
C ILE A 626 -9.66 -13.82 -40.00
N GLY A 627 -8.65 -13.12 -40.53
CA GLY A 627 -7.36 -13.58 -41.08
C GLY A 627 -7.35 -14.53 -42.28
N VAL A 628 -6.13 -14.72 -42.84
CA VAL A 628 -5.70 -15.90 -43.60
C VAL A 628 -4.42 -16.44 -42.94
N SER A 629 -4.44 -17.64 -42.34
CA SER A 629 -3.24 -18.30 -41.81
C SER A 629 -2.40 -18.87 -42.96
N SER A 630 -1.08 -18.65 -42.95
CA SER A 630 -0.20 -19.20 -43.98
C SER A 630 -0.13 -20.73 -43.88
N PRO A 631 -0.47 -21.49 -44.93
CA PRO A 631 -0.46 -22.96 -44.88
C PRO A 631 0.91 -23.52 -44.48
N GLY A 632 0.94 -24.44 -43.51
CA GLY A 632 2.17 -25.12 -43.09
C GLY A 632 3.06 -24.38 -42.09
N THR A 633 2.66 -23.19 -41.62
CA THR A 633 3.43 -22.42 -40.62
C THR A 633 2.87 -22.66 -39.23
N ALA A 634 3.66 -23.29 -38.34
CA ALA A 634 3.32 -23.40 -36.93
C ALA A 634 3.22 -22.00 -36.30
N ASP A 635 2.32 -21.84 -35.34
CA ASP A 635 2.11 -20.61 -34.56
C ASP A 635 1.64 -19.34 -35.32
N ASP A 636 1.14 -19.49 -36.56
CA ASP A 636 0.52 -18.39 -37.33
C ASP A 636 -0.98 -18.22 -37.04
N TYR A 637 -1.31 -17.83 -35.80
CA TYR A 637 -2.69 -17.61 -35.35
C TYR A 637 -3.33 -16.40 -36.04
N ALA A 638 -4.52 -16.59 -36.61
CA ALA A 638 -5.36 -15.52 -37.15
C ALA A 638 -6.08 -14.73 -36.04
N LEU A 639 -6.34 -15.39 -34.91
CA LEU A 639 -6.84 -14.82 -33.66
C LEU A 639 -6.17 -15.56 -32.51
N SER A 640 -5.67 -14.83 -31.52
CA SER A 640 -5.15 -15.41 -30.28
C SER A 640 -5.48 -14.56 -29.07
N VAL A 641 -5.67 -15.24 -27.94
CA VAL A 641 -5.81 -14.61 -26.63
C VAL A 641 -4.61 -15.01 -25.79
N GLY A 642 -3.77 -14.03 -25.47
CA GLY A 642 -2.67 -14.18 -24.55
C GLY A 642 -3.15 -14.12 -23.10
N GLY A 643 -2.44 -14.80 -22.23
CA GLY A 643 -2.67 -14.74 -20.80
C GLY A 643 -1.75 -15.71 -20.08
N ILE A 644 -1.67 -15.54 -18.77
CA ILE A 644 -1.02 -16.51 -17.90
C ILE A 644 -2.10 -17.40 -17.32
N VAL A 645 -1.80 -18.71 -17.25
CA VAL A 645 -2.35 -19.48 -16.15
C VAL A 645 -1.63 -18.90 -14.95
N GLU A 646 -2.37 -18.24 -14.07
CA GLU A 646 -1.75 -17.78 -12.84
C GLU A 646 -1.16 -19.00 -12.20
N ASP A 647 0.10 -18.90 -11.75
CA ASP A 647 0.62 -19.87 -10.82
C ASP A 647 -0.45 -19.97 -9.76
N THR A 648 -1.16 -21.10 -9.81
CA THR A 648 -1.63 -21.68 -8.58
C THR A 648 -0.31 -21.78 -7.85
N VAL A 649 -0.05 -20.85 -6.94
CA VAL A 649 0.94 -21.04 -5.90
C VAL A 649 0.81 -22.52 -5.61
N ILE A 650 1.89 -23.29 -5.78
CA ILE A 650 1.85 -24.70 -5.41
C ILE A 650 1.65 -24.65 -3.91
N THR A 651 0.39 -24.50 -3.49
CA THR A 651 -0.05 -24.44 -2.13
C THR A 651 0.04 -25.89 -1.74
N LYS A 652 1.21 -26.24 -1.22
CA LYS A 652 1.42 -27.58 -0.69
C LYS A 652 0.40 -27.78 0.44
N ALA A 653 -0.09 -29.00 0.58
CA ALA A 653 -0.83 -29.36 1.77
C ALA A 653 0.12 -29.16 2.96
N LEU A 654 -0.21 -28.21 3.84
CA LEU A 654 0.53 -27.97 5.07
C LEU A 654 0.05 -28.92 6.18
N ALA A 655 -1.23 -29.26 6.16
CA ALA A 655 -1.82 -30.28 7.01
C ALA A 655 -2.90 -31.04 6.24
N ALA A 656 -2.97 -32.37 6.37
CA ALA A 656 -4.01 -33.15 5.72
C ALA A 656 -4.44 -34.39 6.51
N TRP A 657 -5.70 -34.79 6.35
CA TRP A 657 -6.28 -35.98 6.97
C TRP A 657 -6.74 -36.98 5.91
N GLN A 658 -6.27 -38.22 6.03
CA GLN A 658 -6.86 -39.38 5.38
C GLN A 658 -7.16 -40.46 6.40
N PHE A 659 -8.11 -41.33 6.05
CA PHE A 659 -8.74 -42.26 6.97
C PHE A 659 -8.63 -43.72 6.49
N ALA A 660 -7.91 -43.96 5.39
CA ALA A 660 -7.73 -45.30 4.82
C ALA A 660 -6.48 -46.01 5.36
N THR A 661 -5.41 -45.28 5.69
CA THR A 661 -4.11 -45.84 6.10
C THR A 661 -3.45 -45.05 7.25
N PRO A 662 -3.55 -45.48 8.52
CA PRO A 662 -4.23 -46.70 8.99
C PRO A 662 -5.75 -46.60 8.84
N LEU A 663 -6.40 -47.74 8.65
CA LEU A 663 -7.85 -47.82 8.48
C LEU A 663 -8.56 -47.27 9.73
N ARG A 664 -9.36 -46.22 9.53
CA ARG A 664 -10.24 -45.65 10.55
C ARG A 664 -11.64 -46.21 10.42
N THR A 665 -12.31 -46.43 11.54
CA THR A 665 -13.69 -46.92 11.66
C THR A 665 -14.70 -45.78 11.76
N GLY A 666 -14.25 -44.53 11.84
CA GLY A 666 -15.05 -43.31 11.76
C GLY A 666 -15.64 -42.82 13.08
N GLY A 667 -15.84 -43.73 14.05
CA GLY A 667 -16.35 -43.41 15.39
C GLY A 667 -15.29 -42.98 16.40
N GLU A 668 -14.04 -42.72 15.98
CA GLU A 668 -12.95 -42.34 16.88
C GLU A 668 -13.20 -40.98 17.55
N ALA A 669 -12.77 -40.82 18.81
CA ALA A 669 -12.91 -39.56 19.54
C ALA A 669 -12.18 -38.39 18.86
N SER A 670 -11.03 -38.67 18.23
CA SER A 670 -10.22 -37.68 17.51
C SER A 670 -9.35 -38.33 16.45
N ALA A 671 -8.91 -37.56 15.46
CA ALA A 671 -8.01 -38.02 14.40
C ALA A 671 -6.79 -37.12 14.22
N ALA A 672 -5.58 -37.68 14.26
CA ALA A 672 -4.36 -36.96 13.93
C ALA A 672 -4.27 -36.71 12.41
N ALA A 673 -3.63 -35.62 12.02
CA ALA A 673 -3.31 -35.36 10.61
C ALA A 673 -2.35 -36.43 10.09
N SER A 674 -2.62 -36.92 8.88
CA SER A 674 -1.79 -37.91 8.18
C SER A 674 -0.58 -37.28 7.50
N LEU A 675 -0.66 -35.99 7.17
CA LEU A 675 0.44 -35.18 6.64
C LEU A 675 0.53 -33.89 7.47
N ILE A 676 1.75 -33.55 7.88
CA ILE A 676 2.08 -32.32 8.61
C ILE A 676 3.38 -31.77 8.03
N ASP A 677 3.35 -30.53 7.54
CA ASP A 677 4.54 -29.83 7.08
C ASP A 677 5.50 -29.56 8.25
N SER A 678 6.80 -29.59 7.95
CA SER A 678 7.85 -29.39 8.95
C SER A 678 7.74 -28.07 9.72
N SER A 679 7.10 -27.04 9.13
CA SER A 679 6.85 -25.73 9.74
C SER A 679 5.71 -25.70 10.75
N LEU A 680 4.91 -26.76 10.89
CA LEU A 680 3.69 -26.76 11.71
C LEU A 680 3.73 -27.75 12.88
N ASN A 681 3.01 -27.38 13.95
CA ASN A 681 2.43 -28.28 14.95
C ASN A 681 0.92 -28.34 14.68
N VAL A 682 0.33 -29.52 14.47
CA VAL A 682 -1.10 -29.64 14.12
C VAL A 682 -1.85 -30.35 15.23
N GLY A 683 -2.91 -29.72 15.73
CA GLY A 683 -3.81 -30.30 16.72
C GLY A 683 -4.68 -31.42 16.15
N LEU A 684 -5.20 -32.28 17.03
CA LEU A 684 -6.09 -33.37 16.62
C LEU A 684 -7.42 -32.83 16.05
N LEU A 685 -7.93 -33.49 15.00
CA LEU A 685 -9.29 -33.28 14.52
C LEU A 685 -10.29 -33.86 15.52
N GLN A 686 -11.22 -33.04 15.98
CA GLN A 686 -12.17 -33.35 17.05
C GLN A 686 -13.58 -32.88 16.69
N ARG A 687 -14.55 -33.33 17.50
CA ARG A 687 -15.96 -32.91 17.44
C ARG A 687 -16.25 -32.07 18.69
N GLY A 688 -17.06 -31.02 18.55
CA GLY A 688 -17.62 -30.29 19.69
C GLY A 688 -18.71 -31.09 20.40
N ALA A 689 -19.10 -30.66 21.61
CA ALA A 689 -19.99 -31.43 22.49
C ALA A 689 -21.37 -31.75 21.87
N GLY A 690 -21.82 -30.95 20.90
CA GLY A 690 -23.08 -31.16 20.20
C GLY A 690 -23.04 -32.25 19.13
N LEU A 691 -21.85 -32.72 18.74
CA LEU A 691 -21.68 -33.80 17.76
C LEU A 691 -21.19 -35.07 18.46
N ARG A 692 -21.92 -36.17 18.27
CA ARG A 692 -21.56 -37.48 18.85
C ARG A 692 -21.06 -38.45 17.80
N ALA A 693 -20.20 -39.37 18.22
CA ALA A 693 -19.64 -40.45 17.40
C ALA A 693 -20.32 -41.82 17.67
N THR A 694 -21.35 -41.84 18.51
CA THR A 694 -22.06 -43.06 18.94
C THR A 694 -23.51 -43.04 18.47
N ASP A 695 -24.09 -44.23 18.31
CA ASP A 695 -25.51 -44.41 18.04
C ASP A 695 -26.38 -44.14 19.30
N SER A 696 -27.69 -44.34 19.18
CA SER A 696 -28.65 -44.15 20.27
C SER A 696 -28.49 -45.12 21.45
N MET A 697 -27.68 -46.18 21.31
CA MET A 697 -27.36 -47.16 22.34
C MET A 697 -25.96 -46.95 22.93
N GLY A 698 -25.23 -45.92 22.50
CA GLY A 698 -23.88 -45.60 22.98
C GLY A 698 -22.76 -46.40 22.30
N ALA A 699 -23.06 -47.22 21.28
CA ALA A 699 -22.04 -47.93 20.53
C ALA A 699 -21.38 -46.99 19.51
N PRO A 700 -20.03 -47.03 19.33
CA PRO A 700 -19.35 -46.25 18.31
C PRO A 700 -19.88 -46.58 16.92
N PHE A 701 -20.21 -45.57 16.14
CA PHE A 701 -20.67 -45.78 14.77
C PHE A 701 -19.51 -46.27 13.90
N VAL A 702 -19.69 -47.41 13.23
CA VAL A 702 -18.66 -48.02 12.37
C VAL A 702 -18.95 -47.66 10.91
N LEU A 703 -18.23 -46.67 10.40
CA LEU A 703 -18.15 -46.35 8.99
C LEU A 703 -16.69 -46.18 8.59
N HIS A 704 -16.18 -47.14 7.83
CA HIS A 704 -14.76 -47.17 7.50
C HIS A 704 -14.34 -46.00 6.60
N ARG A 705 -13.10 -45.52 6.80
CA ARG A 705 -12.42 -44.52 5.98
C ARG A 705 -12.96 -43.09 6.07
N THR A 706 -13.62 -42.72 7.16
CA THR A 706 -14.24 -41.39 7.34
C THR A 706 -14.07 -40.89 8.77
N PHE A 707 -14.52 -39.67 9.06
CA PHE A 707 -14.68 -39.14 10.42
C PHE A 707 -16.12 -38.64 10.60
N VAL A 708 -16.98 -39.52 11.14
CA VAL A 708 -18.44 -39.39 11.08
C VAL A 708 -19.03 -38.87 12.39
N SER A 709 -20.12 -38.09 12.30
CA SER A 709 -20.87 -37.59 13.45
C SER A 709 -22.38 -37.70 13.23
N LEU A 710 -23.10 -37.68 14.34
CA LEU A 710 -24.52 -37.37 14.39
C LEU A 710 -24.72 -36.10 15.22
N THR A 711 -25.80 -35.38 14.94
CA THR A 711 -26.21 -34.28 15.81
C THR A 711 -26.83 -34.80 17.10
N SER A 712 -26.53 -34.15 18.22
CA SER A 712 -27.20 -34.39 19.49
C SER A 712 -28.61 -33.77 19.51
N VAL A 713 -28.82 -32.70 18.75
CA VAL A 713 -30.08 -31.94 18.68
C VAL A 713 -30.46 -31.67 17.21
N PRO A 714 -31.66 -32.06 16.74
CA PRO A 714 -32.12 -31.70 15.40
C PRO A 714 -32.19 -30.19 15.24
N THR A 715 -31.88 -29.71 14.04
CA THR A 715 -31.87 -28.28 13.68
C THR A 715 -32.52 -28.07 12.32
N THR A 716 -32.98 -26.85 12.06
CA THR A 716 -33.67 -26.54 10.80
C THR A 716 -32.68 -26.32 9.66
N SER A 717 -33.06 -26.68 8.43
CA SER A 717 -32.22 -26.44 7.23
C SER A 717 -32.05 -24.95 6.87
N ALA A 718 -32.51 -24.03 7.72
CA ALA A 718 -32.43 -22.60 7.51
C ALA A 718 -31.07 -22.04 7.97
N VAL A 719 -30.47 -21.16 7.15
CA VAL A 719 -29.20 -20.49 7.49
C VAL A 719 -29.31 -19.71 8.80
N THR A 720 -30.49 -19.21 9.16
CA THR A 720 -30.77 -18.42 10.36
C THR A 720 -30.64 -19.17 11.68
N ASP A 721 -30.64 -20.50 11.68
CA ASP A 721 -30.53 -21.34 12.90
C ASP A 721 -29.06 -21.54 13.34
N THR A 722 -28.17 -20.63 12.91
CA THR A 722 -26.74 -20.63 13.22
C THR A 722 -26.47 -20.56 14.73
N ALA A 723 -27.31 -19.83 15.46
CA ALA A 723 -27.16 -19.60 16.89
C ALA A 723 -27.30 -20.89 17.70
N THR A 724 -28.22 -21.78 17.32
CA THR A 724 -28.43 -23.07 17.97
C THR A 724 -27.19 -23.95 17.78
N ALA A 725 -26.68 -24.07 16.55
CA ALA A 725 -25.48 -24.85 16.27
C ALA A 725 -24.24 -24.35 17.04
N ILE A 726 -24.10 -23.03 17.22
CA ILE A 726 -23.02 -22.46 18.02
C ILE A 726 -23.22 -22.76 19.51
N SER A 727 -24.42 -22.50 20.04
CA SER A 727 -24.72 -22.69 21.47
C SER A 727 -24.61 -24.15 21.92
N GLN A 728 -24.89 -25.09 21.01
CA GLN A 728 -24.81 -26.53 21.25
C GLN A 728 -23.44 -27.09 20.86
N GLU A 729 -22.47 -26.27 20.45
CA GLU A 729 -21.14 -26.72 20.02
C GLU A 729 -21.15 -27.79 18.91
N MET A 730 -22.02 -27.63 17.92
CA MET A 730 -22.15 -28.56 16.79
C MET A 730 -21.12 -28.26 15.69
N TYR A 731 -19.85 -28.57 15.96
CA TYR A 731 -18.75 -28.32 15.03
C TYR A 731 -17.70 -29.43 14.98
N TYR A 732 -16.95 -29.48 13.89
CA TYR A 732 -15.63 -30.13 13.83
C TYR A 732 -14.54 -29.09 14.08
N ALA A 733 -13.47 -29.46 14.79
CA ALA A 733 -12.39 -28.54 15.11
C ALA A 733 -10.99 -29.16 14.97
N PHE A 734 -10.02 -28.33 14.62
CA PHE A 734 -8.59 -28.61 14.70
C PHE A 734 -7.84 -27.27 14.83
N ASN A 735 -6.53 -27.32 15.05
CA ASN A 735 -5.69 -26.12 15.08
C ASN A 735 -4.35 -26.35 14.38
N ILE A 736 -3.72 -25.27 13.96
CA ILE A 736 -2.37 -25.26 13.38
C ILE A 736 -1.53 -24.21 14.11
N GLY A 737 -0.41 -24.65 14.68
CA GLY A 737 0.59 -23.81 15.34
C GLY A 737 1.83 -23.68 14.48
N ILE A 738 2.37 -22.48 14.34
CA ILE A 738 3.56 -22.20 13.54
C ILE A 738 4.81 -22.46 14.39
N LYS A 739 5.73 -23.29 13.91
CA LYS A 739 6.98 -23.58 14.62
C LYS A 739 7.98 -22.41 14.55
N PRO A 740 8.87 -22.27 15.54
CA PRO A 740 10.00 -21.34 15.50
C PRO A 740 10.81 -21.45 14.20
N GLY A 741 11.24 -20.30 13.67
CA GLY A 741 12.03 -20.21 12.42
C GLY A 741 11.22 -20.20 11.13
N TYR A 742 9.89 -20.20 11.21
CA TYR A 742 9.01 -20.19 10.04
C TYR A 742 7.98 -19.06 10.11
N LYS A 743 7.63 -18.54 8.93
CA LYS A 743 6.38 -17.81 8.69
C LYS A 743 5.48 -18.64 7.80
N VAL A 744 4.17 -18.58 8.03
CA VAL A 744 3.20 -19.38 7.28
C VAL A 744 2.05 -18.52 6.78
N SER A 745 1.71 -18.69 5.51
CA SER A 745 0.58 -18.05 4.86
C SER A 745 -0.40 -19.11 4.41
N LEU A 746 -1.66 -19.03 4.85
CA LEU A 746 -2.68 -20.05 4.54
C LEU A 746 -3.47 -19.67 3.30
N SER A 747 -3.62 -20.59 2.35
CA SER A 747 -4.29 -20.31 1.08
C SER A 747 -5.76 -20.74 1.08
N ASP A 748 -6.04 -21.99 1.46
CA ASP A 748 -7.37 -22.57 1.34
C ASP A 748 -7.56 -23.83 2.20
N ILE A 749 -8.82 -24.22 2.37
CA ILE A 749 -9.23 -25.50 2.96
C ILE A 749 -10.02 -26.28 1.90
N ASN A 750 -9.48 -27.44 1.48
CA ASN A 750 -10.22 -28.39 0.65
C ASN A 750 -10.78 -29.51 1.50
N TYR A 751 -12.05 -29.85 1.26
CA TYR A 751 -12.74 -30.86 2.05
C TYR A 751 -13.82 -31.59 1.23
N LYS A 752 -14.03 -32.86 1.57
CA LYS A 752 -15.05 -33.74 1.01
C LYS A 752 -16.08 -34.04 2.08
N LEU A 753 -17.37 -33.91 1.76
CA LEU A 753 -18.47 -34.12 2.72
C LEU A 753 -19.30 -35.35 2.35
N ARG A 754 -19.62 -36.17 3.35
CA ARG A 754 -20.63 -37.23 3.25
C ARG A 754 -21.81 -36.92 4.16
N VAL A 755 -23.00 -36.75 3.58
CA VAL A 755 -24.22 -36.34 4.26
C VAL A 755 -25.39 -37.21 3.83
N THR A 756 -26.06 -37.85 4.80
CA THR A 756 -27.29 -38.63 4.55
C THR A 756 -28.52 -37.73 4.38
N PRO A 757 -29.67 -38.25 3.91
CA PRO A 757 -30.89 -37.45 3.78
C PRO A 757 -31.27 -36.66 5.04
N GLY A 758 -31.11 -37.24 6.23
CA GLY A 758 -31.39 -36.55 7.50
C GLY A 758 -30.22 -35.85 8.18
N GLY A 759 -29.03 -35.86 7.57
CA GLY A 759 -27.84 -35.15 8.07
C GLY A 759 -27.86 -33.65 7.79
N ALA A 760 -26.81 -32.95 8.24
CA ALA A 760 -26.71 -31.50 8.17
C ALA A 760 -26.70 -30.98 6.72
N LYS A 761 -27.40 -29.87 6.46
CA LYS A 761 -27.51 -29.24 5.13
C LYS A 761 -26.77 -27.93 5.01
N VAL A 762 -26.36 -27.31 6.11
CA VAL A 762 -25.70 -26.01 6.14
C VAL A 762 -24.37 -26.15 6.87
N PHE A 763 -23.30 -25.72 6.22
CA PHE A 763 -21.92 -25.80 6.72
C PHE A 763 -21.27 -24.44 6.62
N TYR A 764 -20.57 -23.98 7.66
CA TYR A 764 -19.79 -22.76 7.57
C TYR A 764 -18.54 -22.84 8.42
N TRP A 765 -17.47 -22.29 7.87
CA TRP A 765 -16.15 -22.28 8.46
C TRP A 765 -15.92 -21.01 9.26
N LYS A 766 -15.29 -21.19 10.42
CA LYS A 766 -14.81 -20.13 11.29
C LYS A 766 -13.36 -20.37 11.70
N TYR A 767 -12.63 -19.29 11.97
CA TYR A 767 -11.28 -19.34 12.53
C TYR A 767 -11.18 -18.50 13.82
N SER A 768 -10.13 -18.72 14.60
CA SER A 768 -9.82 -17.95 15.80
C SER A 768 -8.30 -17.93 16.03
N LEU A 769 -7.77 -16.82 16.53
CA LEU A 769 -6.34 -16.67 16.90
C LEU A 769 -6.09 -16.83 18.41
N ASP A 770 -7.14 -16.76 19.22
CA ASP A 770 -7.08 -16.89 20.69
C ASP A 770 -7.77 -18.16 21.21
N GLY A 771 -8.39 -18.94 20.31
CA GLY A 771 -9.13 -20.15 20.64
C GLY A 771 -10.49 -19.90 21.30
N ILE A 772 -10.88 -18.63 21.48
CA ILE A 772 -12.11 -18.22 22.19
C ILE A 772 -13.06 -17.52 21.22
N ASN A 773 -12.57 -16.52 20.50
CA ASN A 773 -13.36 -15.67 19.61
C ASN A 773 -13.26 -16.18 18.16
N PHE A 774 -14.37 -16.73 17.65
CA PHE A 774 -14.41 -17.34 16.32
C PHE A 774 -15.10 -16.45 15.27
N GLU A 775 -14.32 -16.05 14.27
CA GLU A 775 -14.71 -15.23 13.13
C GLU A 775 -15.10 -16.07 11.92
N LYS A 776 -16.01 -15.55 11.09
CA LYS A 776 -16.51 -16.24 9.89
C LYS A 776 -15.49 -16.12 8.74
N ILE A 777 -15.20 -17.23 8.08
CA ILE A 777 -14.31 -17.29 6.90
C ILE A 777 -15.10 -17.00 5.62
N ALA A 778 -16.12 -17.81 5.35
CA ALA A 778 -16.86 -17.78 4.09
C ALA A 778 -18.38 -17.86 4.32
N ASN A 779 -19.15 -17.53 3.27
CA ASN A 779 -20.60 -17.73 3.30
C ASN A 779 -20.96 -19.21 3.52
N PRO A 780 -22.06 -19.51 4.25
CA PRO A 780 -22.45 -20.88 4.50
C PRO A 780 -22.68 -21.66 3.21
N ARG A 781 -22.08 -22.84 3.13
CA ARG A 781 -22.34 -23.84 2.11
C ARG A 781 -23.66 -24.52 2.43
N VAL A 782 -24.64 -24.38 1.53
CA VAL A 782 -25.95 -25.02 1.65
C VAL A 782 -26.04 -26.15 0.63
N LEU A 783 -26.34 -27.36 1.10
CA LEU A 783 -26.59 -28.53 0.26
C LEU A 783 -28.10 -28.67 0.01
N SER A 784 -28.49 -28.82 -1.25
CA SER A 784 -29.87 -29.04 -1.66
C SER A 784 -30.34 -30.49 -1.47
N ALA A 785 -29.43 -31.44 -1.29
CA ALA A 785 -29.72 -32.87 -1.17
C ALA A 785 -28.71 -33.61 -0.28
N ALA A 786 -28.86 -34.94 -0.16
CA ALA A 786 -27.81 -35.82 0.35
C ALA A 786 -26.64 -35.92 -0.66
N THR A 787 -25.44 -36.27 -0.19
CA THR A 787 -24.27 -36.51 -1.04
C THR A 787 -24.15 -37.98 -1.42
N ALA A 788 -23.21 -38.32 -2.32
CA ALA A 788 -22.85 -39.71 -2.58
C ALA A 788 -22.29 -40.44 -1.33
N ASP A 789 -22.26 -41.77 -1.34
CA ASP A 789 -21.78 -42.59 -0.22
C ASP A 789 -20.29 -42.38 0.08
N GLU A 790 -19.46 -42.16 -0.94
CA GLU A 790 -18.05 -41.81 -0.77
C GLU A 790 -17.87 -40.32 -0.38
N GLY A 791 -18.93 -39.52 -0.48
CA GLY A 791 -18.96 -38.08 -0.26
C GLY A 791 -18.63 -37.25 -1.51
N ASP A 792 -19.08 -36.00 -1.50
CA ASP A 792 -18.89 -35.06 -2.61
C ASP A 792 -17.83 -34.02 -2.25
N ILE A 793 -16.93 -33.73 -3.19
CA ILE A 793 -15.94 -32.67 -3.07
C ILE A 793 -16.66 -31.32 -3.00
N GLN A 794 -16.33 -30.50 -2.01
CA GLN A 794 -16.88 -29.16 -1.88
C GLN A 794 -15.96 -28.13 -2.53
N PRO A 795 -16.50 -26.97 -2.96
CA PRO A 795 -15.67 -25.85 -3.36
C PRO A 795 -14.66 -25.50 -2.25
N PRO A 796 -13.40 -25.20 -2.60
CA PRO A 796 -12.39 -24.74 -1.66
C PRO A 796 -12.89 -23.56 -0.83
N VAL A 797 -12.51 -23.51 0.45
CA VAL A 797 -12.70 -22.34 1.29
C VAL A 797 -11.46 -21.48 1.18
N ASP A 798 -11.57 -20.33 0.52
CA ASP A 798 -10.47 -19.39 0.33
C ASP A 798 -10.09 -18.70 1.65
N LEU A 799 -8.82 -18.79 2.02
CA LEU A 799 -8.19 -18.12 3.16
C LEU A 799 -7.24 -17.00 2.73
N SER A 800 -6.84 -16.96 1.45
CA SER A 800 -5.81 -16.06 0.93
C SER A 800 -6.19 -14.58 1.08
N GLY A 801 -7.48 -14.27 1.02
CA GLY A 801 -8.02 -12.93 1.26
C GLY A 801 -8.10 -12.52 2.73
N ILE A 802 -7.80 -13.41 3.69
CA ILE A 802 -7.84 -13.11 5.13
C ILE A 802 -6.46 -12.70 5.59
N GLY A 803 -6.21 -11.38 5.64
CA GLY A 803 -4.88 -10.82 5.93
C GLY A 803 -4.23 -11.33 7.22
N VAL A 804 -5.01 -11.56 8.29
CA VAL A 804 -4.47 -12.08 9.56
C VAL A 804 -4.06 -13.56 9.52
N LEU A 805 -4.37 -14.28 8.43
CA LEU A 805 -3.93 -15.65 8.18
C LEU A 805 -2.75 -15.72 7.20
N GLN A 806 -2.24 -14.56 6.78
CA GLN A 806 -1.05 -14.43 5.94
C GLN A 806 0.14 -14.01 6.80
N ASP A 807 1.33 -14.53 6.46
CA ASP A 807 2.61 -14.28 7.13
C ASP A 807 2.58 -14.49 8.65
N LEU A 808 1.82 -15.48 9.09
CA LEU A 808 1.69 -15.86 10.50
C LEU A 808 3.08 -16.13 11.08
N PRO A 809 3.51 -15.38 12.12
CA PRO A 809 4.80 -15.58 12.73
C PRO A 809 4.85 -16.85 13.56
N ALA A 810 6.07 -17.31 13.82
CA ALA A 810 6.36 -18.39 14.76
C ALA A 810 5.61 -18.22 16.09
N GLY A 811 5.14 -19.33 16.66
CA GLY A 811 4.43 -19.35 17.94
C GLY A 811 2.94 -18.97 17.86
N LYS A 812 2.43 -18.49 16.72
CA LYS A 812 0.99 -18.27 16.52
C LYS A 812 0.26 -19.59 16.27
N THR A 813 -0.94 -19.69 16.80
CA THR A 813 -1.84 -20.82 16.58
C THR A 813 -3.16 -20.32 16.00
N VAL A 814 -3.62 -20.97 14.93
CA VAL A 814 -4.92 -20.72 14.31
C VAL A 814 -5.84 -21.90 14.60
N TYR A 815 -7.01 -21.62 15.18
CA TYR A 815 -8.04 -22.61 15.48
C TYR A 815 -9.12 -22.56 14.42
N PHE A 816 -9.48 -23.70 13.83
CA PHE A 816 -10.53 -23.81 12.84
C PHE A 816 -11.73 -24.58 13.39
N ARG A 817 -12.94 -24.10 13.05
CA ARG A 817 -14.21 -24.77 13.33
C ARG A 817 -15.09 -24.82 12.09
N MET A 818 -15.58 -26.01 11.71
CA MET A 818 -16.65 -26.17 10.73
C MET A 818 -17.94 -26.50 11.47
N TYR A 819 -18.84 -25.54 11.54
CA TYR A 819 -20.15 -25.73 12.15
C TYR A 819 -21.12 -26.42 11.19
N THR A 820 -21.97 -27.29 11.74
CA THR A 820 -22.97 -28.04 10.98
C THR A 820 -24.38 -27.71 11.46
N ASN A 821 -25.30 -27.46 10.54
CA ASN A 821 -26.69 -27.13 10.81
C ASN A 821 -27.63 -27.77 9.78
N GLY A 822 -28.93 -27.86 10.06
CA GLY A 822 -29.93 -28.40 9.13
C GLY A 822 -30.13 -29.91 9.18
N SER A 823 -29.77 -30.54 10.29
CA SER A 823 -30.04 -31.96 10.50
C SER A 823 -31.47 -32.15 10.99
N ASN A 824 -32.33 -32.79 10.20
CA ASN A 824 -33.74 -32.96 10.56
C ASN A 824 -34.01 -34.17 11.49
N THR A 825 -33.01 -35.04 11.71
CA THR A 825 -33.08 -36.13 12.70
C THR A 825 -31.80 -36.24 13.52
N THR A 826 -31.88 -36.92 14.66
CA THR A 826 -30.73 -37.30 15.49
C THR A 826 -30.01 -38.56 14.99
N THR A 827 -30.54 -39.19 13.93
CA THR A 827 -30.00 -40.41 13.29
C THR A 827 -29.29 -40.10 11.97
N GLY A 828 -29.46 -38.90 11.43
CA GLY A 828 -28.76 -38.43 10.23
C GLY A 828 -27.27 -38.29 10.48
N THR A 829 -26.47 -38.93 9.61
CA THR A 829 -25.01 -38.86 9.66
C THR A 829 -24.46 -37.77 8.77
N THR A 830 -23.45 -37.08 9.28
CA THR A 830 -22.64 -36.06 8.60
C THR A 830 -21.18 -36.37 8.88
N ALA A 831 -20.33 -36.38 7.86
CA ALA A 831 -18.91 -36.72 8.00
C ALA A 831 -18.02 -35.95 7.02
N PHE A 832 -16.75 -35.82 7.37
CA PHE A 832 -15.71 -35.69 6.33
C PHE A 832 -15.71 -37.02 5.56
N GLY A 833 -15.93 -37.00 4.26
CA GLY A 833 -16.23 -38.15 3.39
C GLY A 833 -15.24 -39.32 3.44
N ARG A 834 -15.38 -40.29 2.54
CA ARG A 834 -14.57 -41.51 2.60
C ARG A 834 -13.26 -41.35 1.82
N SER A 835 -12.13 -41.65 2.44
CA SER A 835 -10.88 -41.85 1.68
C SER A 835 -11.04 -43.04 0.74
N ALA A 836 -10.47 -42.98 -0.45
CA ALA A 836 -10.41 -44.07 -1.40
C ALA A 836 -9.73 -45.28 -0.76
N ALA A 837 -10.28 -46.47 -1.01
CA ALA A 837 -9.70 -47.72 -0.52
C ALA A 837 -8.24 -47.80 -1.02
N SER A 838 -7.29 -48.09 -0.12
CA SER A 838 -5.86 -48.27 -0.40
C SER A 838 -5.04 -47.03 -0.83
N SER A 839 -5.61 -45.82 -0.83
CA SER A 839 -4.85 -44.60 -1.13
C SER A 839 -4.12 -44.04 0.10
N THR A 840 -2.86 -43.63 -0.08
CA THR A 840 -2.07 -42.87 0.90
C THR A 840 -2.14 -41.35 0.69
N THR A 841 -2.73 -40.91 -0.43
CA THR A 841 -2.75 -39.50 -0.87
C THR A 841 -4.16 -38.94 -1.10
N ASP A 842 -5.23 -39.74 -0.94
CA ASP A 842 -6.62 -39.26 -0.99
C ASP A 842 -7.02 -38.62 0.35
N TYR A 843 -6.62 -37.36 0.50
CA TYR A 843 -6.94 -36.53 1.65
C TYR A 843 -8.39 -36.02 1.57
N VAL A 844 -9.13 -36.24 2.64
CA VAL A 844 -10.55 -35.84 2.75
C VAL A 844 -10.68 -34.41 3.29
N LEU A 845 -9.67 -33.94 4.01
CA LEU A 845 -9.52 -32.58 4.50
C LEU A 845 -8.06 -32.17 4.34
N THR A 846 -7.82 -31.00 3.75
CA THR A 846 -6.49 -30.40 3.60
C THR A 846 -6.55 -28.92 3.95
N VAL A 847 -5.49 -28.42 4.60
CA VAL A 847 -5.21 -26.99 4.74
C VAL A 847 -3.96 -26.72 3.92
N ASN A 848 -4.11 -25.87 2.92
CA ASN A 848 -3.05 -25.55 1.98
C ASN A 848 -2.48 -24.17 2.30
N GLY A 849 -1.25 -23.94 1.86
CA GLY A 849 -0.57 -22.67 2.03
C GLY A 849 0.91 -22.76 1.73
N ASN A 850 1.64 -21.73 2.13
CA ASN A 850 3.09 -21.64 2.00
C ASN A 850 3.73 -21.50 3.37
N SER A 851 4.94 -22.07 3.48
CA SER A 851 5.81 -21.84 4.62
C SER A 851 7.16 -21.33 4.14
N THR A 852 7.61 -20.22 4.71
CA THR A 852 8.91 -19.62 4.44
C THR A 852 9.78 -19.81 5.66
N ALA A 853 10.94 -20.45 5.46
CA ALA A 853 11.98 -20.46 6.48
C ALA A 853 12.53 -19.04 6.60
N VAL A 854 12.41 -18.45 7.79
CA VAL A 854 13.10 -17.21 8.13
C VAL A 854 14.47 -17.62 8.67
N ILE A 855 15.54 -16.86 8.36
CA ILE A 855 16.84 -17.09 8.99
C ILE A 855 16.60 -17.08 10.50
N ALA A 856 16.71 -18.26 11.12
CA ALA A 856 16.42 -18.39 12.54
C ALA A 856 17.44 -17.52 13.28
N PRO A 857 16.99 -16.54 14.09
CA PRO A 857 17.91 -15.73 14.88
C PRO A 857 18.77 -16.67 15.74
N GLU A 858 20.05 -16.33 15.84
CA GLU A 858 21.06 -17.15 16.52
C GLU A 858 20.67 -17.38 17.98
N LYS A 859 20.82 -18.61 18.51
CA LYS A 859 20.60 -18.88 19.93
C LYS A 859 21.74 -18.28 20.73
N LEU A 860 21.47 -17.19 21.44
CA LEU A 860 22.44 -16.53 22.30
C LEU A 860 22.68 -17.33 23.58
N VAL A 861 21.62 -17.92 24.14
CA VAL A 861 21.70 -18.80 25.31
C VAL A 861 20.58 -19.84 25.29
N ALA A 862 20.86 -21.10 25.69
CA ALA A 862 19.85 -22.16 25.80
C ALA A 862 20.13 -23.14 26.95
N TRP A 863 19.07 -23.82 27.42
CA TRP A 863 19.12 -24.84 28.47
C TRP A 863 18.50 -26.17 28.00
N GLN A 864 19.26 -27.26 28.16
CA GLN A 864 18.80 -28.64 28.01
C GLN A 864 18.87 -29.37 29.35
N LEU A 865 17.85 -30.20 29.65
CA LEU A 865 17.75 -30.89 30.94
C LEU A 865 17.79 -32.43 30.85
N ALA A 866 17.91 -32.99 29.64
CA ALA A 866 17.91 -34.45 29.42
C ALA A 866 19.29 -35.11 29.53
N MET A 867 20.39 -34.40 29.24
CA MET A 867 21.73 -34.99 29.09
C MET A 867 22.82 -34.08 29.70
N PRO A 868 23.33 -34.38 30.92
CA PRO A 868 22.84 -35.40 31.83
C PRO A 868 21.47 -35.01 32.41
N ALA A 869 20.61 -36.01 32.64
CA ALA A 869 19.26 -35.79 33.15
C ALA A 869 19.30 -35.08 34.51
N LYS A 870 18.67 -33.89 34.57
CA LYS A 870 18.52 -33.13 35.81
C LYS A 870 17.48 -33.79 36.72
N ALA A 871 17.71 -33.77 38.03
CA ALA A 871 16.81 -34.32 39.05
C ALA A 871 15.59 -33.42 39.31
N GLY A 872 15.65 -32.15 38.92
CA GLY A 872 14.54 -31.20 39.00
C GLY A 872 14.62 -30.23 40.17
N ASN A 873 15.36 -30.60 41.21
CA ASN A 873 15.50 -29.88 42.47
C ASN A 873 16.90 -29.24 42.66
N GLU A 874 17.67 -29.08 41.58
CA GLU A 874 18.96 -28.38 41.60
C GLU A 874 18.80 -26.95 42.14
N THR A 875 19.82 -26.40 42.79
CA THR A 875 19.84 -24.99 43.22
C THR A 875 19.75 -24.03 42.04
N ASP A 876 20.47 -24.37 40.98
CA ASP A 876 20.56 -23.63 39.73
C ASP A 876 20.90 -24.58 38.57
N VAL A 877 20.70 -24.12 37.33
CA VAL A 877 21.09 -24.88 36.13
C VAL A 877 21.84 -23.97 35.16
N THR A 878 23.10 -24.30 34.90
CA THR A 878 23.93 -23.60 33.91
C THR A 878 23.38 -23.80 32.49
N PRO A 879 23.46 -22.78 31.61
CA PRO A 879 23.09 -22.95 30.21
C PRO A 879 23.95 -24.02 29.54
N THR A 880 23.34 -24.77 28.62
CA THR A 880 24.02 -25.80 27.81
C THR A 880 24.59 -25.24 26.52
N THR A 881 24.02 -24.13 26.03
CA THR A 881 24.50 -23.39 24.86
C THR A 881 24.69 -21.94 25.25
N ILE A 882 25.85 -21.38 24.93
CA ILE A 882 26.16 -19.95 25.12
C ILE A 882 26.89 -19.48 23.87
N ASN A 883 26.37 -18.46 23.22
CA ASN A 883 27.01 -17.85 22.06
C ASN A 883 28.33 -17.15 22.47
N SER A 884 29.30 -17.14 21.56
CA SER A 884 30.63 -16.56 21.81
C SER A 884 30.59 -15.07 22.20
N ALA A 885 29.59 -14.31 21.75
CA ALA A 885 29.39 -12.89 22.00
C ALA A 885 28.75 -12.56 23.35
N VAL A 886 28.29 -13.55 24.13
CA VAL A 886 27.62 -13.32 25.41
C VAL A 886 28.18 -14.18 26.55
N THR A 887 27.91 -13.74 27.78
CA THR A 887 27.98 -14.57 28.99
C THR A 887 26.58 -14.66 29.59
N ALA A 888 26.27 -15.74 30.30
CA ALA A 888 24.95 -15.91 30.91
C ALA A 888 25.07 -16.52 32.31
N THR A 889 24.17 -16.12 33.21
CA THR A 889 24.06 -16.72 34.55
C THR A 889 23.29 -18.04 34.49
N PRO A 890 23.47 -18.92 35.48
CA PRO A 890 22.57 -20.06 35.66
C PRO A 890 21.11 -19.63 35.78
N LEU A 891 20.20 -20.54 35.40
CA LEU A 891 18.77 -20.45 35.67
C LEU A 891 18.54 -20.71 37.17
N VAL A 892 17.88 -19.77 37.84
CA VAL A 892 17.62 -19.79 39.28
C VAL A 892 16.13 -19.65 39.60
N ARG A 893 15.77 -19.94 40.85
CA ARG A 893 14.44 -19.66 41.42
C ARG A 893 14.53 -18.45 42.35
N GLY A 894 13.49 -17.61 42.37
CA GLY A 894 13.30 -16.62 43.42
C GLY A 894 12.85 -17.28 44.74
N ALA A 895 12.99 -16.54 45.84
CA ALA A 895 12.73 -17.05 47.20
C ALA A 895 11.30 -17.56 47.44
N GLY A 896 10.34 -17.18 46.59
CA GLY A 896 8.95 -17.66 46.66
C GLY A 896 8.72 -19.05 46.06
N LEU A 897 9.76 -19.70 45.52
CA LEU A 897 9.65 -21.02 44.88
C LEU A 897 10.61 -22.02 45.54
N ASN A 898 10.05 -23.07 46.13
CA ASN A 898 10.82 -24.15 46.75
C ASN A 898 11.18 -25.23 45.72
N PRO A 899 12.43 -25.69 45.62
CA PRO A 899 12.82 -26.75 44.68
C PRO A 899 12.09 -28.07 44.98
N THR A 900 11.69 -28.81 43.95
CA THR A 900 11.08 -30.14 44.07
C THR A 900 11.57 -31.10 43.01
N GLY A 901 11.59 -32.40 43.32
CA GLY A 901 12.14 -33.43 42.45
C GLY A 901 11.25 -33.69 41.24
N LEU A 902 11.81 -33.52 40.04
CA LEU A 902 11.17 -33.87 38.78
C LEU A 902 12.24 -34.09 37.71
N ALA A 903 12.49 -35.35 37.35
CA ALA A 903 13.51 -35.68 36.37
C ALA A 903 13.29 -34.95 35.03
N ARG A 904 14.39 -34.44 34.45
CA ARG A 904 14.48 -33.71 33.17
C ARG A 904 13.77 -32.36 33.14
N ALA A 905 13.51 -31.76 34.30
CA ALA A 905 12.82 -30.47 34.47
C ALA A 905 13.59 -29.55 35.43
N PHE A 906 13.19 -28.29 35.57
CA PHE A 906 13.63 -27.42 36.69
C PHE A 906 12.39 -26.99 37.46
N ALA A 907 12.05 -27.76 38.50
CA ALA A 907 10.72 -27.79 39.11
C ALA A 907 10.68 -27.13 40.48
N SER A 908 9.51 -26.58 40.80
CA SER A 908 9.25 -25.83 42.02
C SER A 908 7.86 -26.09 42.58
N LEU A 909 7.73 -25.98 43.90
CA LEU A 909 6.47 -25.75 44.61
C LEU A 909 6.37 -24.26 44.95
N THR A 910 5.15 -23.73 45.00
CA THR A 910 4.95 -22.39 45.57
C THR A 910 5.11 -22.42 47.09
N THR A 911 5.69 -21.37 47.67
CA THR A 911 5.65 -21.15 49.12
C THR A 911 4.29 -20.63 49.60
N ILE A 912 3.57 -19.91 48.73
CA ILE A 912 2.31 -19.23 49.04
C ILE A 912 1.28 -19.54 47.94
N PRO A 913 0.15 -20.20 48.26
CA PRO A 913 -0.94 -20.36 47.32
C PRO A 913 -1.51 -18.99 46.90
N SER A 914 -1.90 -18.87 45.64
CA SER A 914 -2.42 -17.65 45.02
C SER A 914 -3.63 -17.97 44.15
N SER A 915 -4.53 -16.99 43.98
CA SER A 915 -5.72 -17.20 43.17
C SER A 915 -5.35 -17.27 41.68
N SER A 916 -6.13 -17.97 40.87
CA SER A 916 -5.93 -18.03 39.41
C SER A 916 -6.32 -16.73 38.68
N ASN A 917 -6.37 -15.60 39.38
CA ASN A 917 -6.74 -14.30 38.85
C ASN A 917 -5.49 -13.55 38.32
N LEU A 918 -5.61 -12.98 37.12
CA LEU A 918 -4.60 -12.12 36.50
C LEU A 918 -4.34 -10.84 37.32
N ALA A 919 -5.28 -10.40 38.16
CA ALA A 919 -5.12 -9.24 39.03
C ALA A 919 -4.11 -9.46 40.18
N ASP A 920 -3.76 -10.70 40.52
CA ASP A 920 -2.86 -11.05 41.63
C ASP A 920 -1.36 -11.02 41.26
N THR A 921 -0.98 -10.38 40.16
CA THR A 921 0.44 -10.24 39.75
C THR A 921 1.30 -9.56 40.82
N ALA A 922 0.73 -8.67 41.63
CA ALA A 922 1.41 -8.05 42.75
C ALA A 922 1.88 -9.07 43.81
N ILE A 923 1.15 -10.18 44.02
CA ILE A 923 1.50 -11.20 45.02
C ILE A 923 2.74 -11.98 44.59
N ALA A 924 2.80 -12.40 43.32
CA ALA A 924 3.95 -13.14 42.79
C ALA A 924 5.23 -12.27 42.79
N ILE A 925 5.10 -10.97 42.51
CA ILE A 925 6.21 -10.01 42.54
C ILE A 925 6.67 -9.78 43.98
N ALA A 926 5.75 -9.46 44.90
CA ALA A 926 6.07 -9.17 46.30
C ALA A 926 6.76 -10.34 47.01
N ASN A 927 6.45 -11.58 46.59
CA ASN A 927 7.02 -12.80 47.18
C ASN A 927 8.15 -13.42 46.35
N ASN A 928 8.65 -12.75 45.31
CA ASN A 928 9.73 -13.25 44.45
C ASN A 928 9.45 -14.66 43.89
N MET A 929 8.23 -14.91 43.42
CA MET A 929 7.82 -16.20 42.86
C MET A 929 8.14 -16.31 41.36
N TYR A 930 9.44 -16.38 41.02
CA TYR A 930 9.90 -16.41 39.63
C TYR A 930 10.99 -17.44 39.34
N PHE A 931 11.12 -17.82 38.06
CA PHE A 931 12.36 -18.39 37.51
C PHE A 931 13.13 -17.29 36.79
N GLY A 932 14.45 -17.22 36.90
CA GLY A 932 15.20 -16.11 36.31
C GLY A 932 16.62 -16.44 35.92
N PHE A 933 17.17 -15.64 35.00
CA PHE A 933 18.54 -15.71 34.51
C PHE A 933 18.93 -14.34 33.96
N SER A 934 20.22 -14.11 33.72
CA SER A 934 20.71 -12.92 33.03
C SER A 934 21.66 -13.29 31.91
N LEU A 935 21.74 -12.46 30.89
CA LEU A 935 22.74 -12.55 29.83
C LEU A 935 23.43 -11.19 29.64
N THR A 936 24.72 -11.21 29.36
CA THR A 936 25.56 -10.00 29.24
C THR A 936 26.33 -10.04 27.93
N ALA A 937 26.24 -8.98 27.13
CA ALA A 937 27.04 -8.81 25.93
C ALA A 937 28.53 -8.72 26.32
N LYS A 938 29.42 -9.47 25.65
CA LYS A 938 30.85 -9.37 25.89
C LYS A 938 31.41 -8.08 25.29
N THR A 939 32.47 -7.55 25.90
CA THR A 939 33.23 -6.42 25.34
C THR A 939 33.68 -6.72 23.91
N GLY A 940 33.53 -5.74 23.00
CA GLY A 940 33.83 -5.90 21.58
C GLY A 940 32.74 -6.61 20.79
N HIS A 941 31.59 -6.90 21.40
CA HIS A 941 30.42 -7.42 20.73
C HIS A 941 29.19 -6.57 21.03
N LYS A 942 28.35 -6.44 20.01
CA LYS A 942 27.03 -5.84 20.09
C LYS A 942 25.98 -6.92 19.85
N ILE A 943 24.92 -6.95 20.66
CA ILE A 943 23.87 -7.98 20.55
C ILE A 943 22.47 -7.37 20.44
N SER A 944 21.56 -8.06 19.76
CA SER A 944 20.14 -7.72 19.72
C SER A 944 19.33 -8.94 20.11
N LEU A 945 18.29 -8.79 20.93
CA LEU A 945 17.44 -9.90 21.37
C LEU A 945 16.17 -9.98 20.52
N ASN A 946 15.96 -11.09 19.84
CA ASN A 946 14.85 -11.26 18.90
C ASN A 946 13.66 -11.98 19.56
N GLY A 947 13.91 -12.94 20.45
CA GLY A 947 12.82 -13.63 21.11
C GLY A 947 13.23 -14.61 22.20
N LEU A 948 12.22 -15.08 22.92
CA LEU A 948 12.38 -16.02 24.03
C LEU A 948 11.35 -17.16 23.89
N ASP A 949 11.83 -18.38 23.88
CA ASP A 949 11.02 -19.59 23.77
C ASP A 949 11.24 -20.49 24.97
N PHE A 950 10.18 -21.14 25.45
CA PHE A 950 10.25 -21.91 26.67
C PHE A 950 9.12 -22.94 26.78
N LYS A 951 9.40 -24.02 27.51
CA LYS A 951 8.46 -25.11 27.79
C LYS A 951 8.02 -25.04 29.24
N ILE A 952 6.73 -25.23 29.52
CA ILE A 952 6.19 -25.23 30.88
C ILE A 952 5.46 -26.54 31.17
N ARG A 953 5.63 -27.03 32.40
CA ARG A 953 4.85 -28.13 32.96
C ARG A 953 4.30 -27.74 34.31
N ALA A 954 3.01 -27.97 34.52
CA ALA A 954 2.36 -27.76 35.82
C ALA A 954 1.43 -28.93 36.16
N THR A 955 1.32 -29.27 37.44
CA THR A 955 0.26 -30.17 37.94
C THR A 955 -1.07 -29.43 38.09
N GLY A 956 -2.19 -30.15 38.27
CA GLY A 956 -3.51 -29.52 38.47
C GLY A 956 -3.59 -28.49 39.61
N GLY A 957 -2.73 -28.60 40.64
CA GLY A 957 -2.62 -27.61 41.71
C GLY A 957 -1.48 -26.58 41.58
N GLY A 958 -0.69 -26.67 40.51
CA GLY A 958 0.44 -25.79 40.24
C GLY A 958 0.01 -24.43 39.65
N ALA A 959 0.98 -23.58 39.30
CA ALA A 959 0.71 -22.27 38.72
C ALA A 959 -0.05 -22.37 37.38
N LYS A 960 -0.97 -21.43 37.17
CA LYS A 960 -1.85 -21.35 35.99
C LYS A 960 -1.59 -20.15 35.11
N VAL A 961 -0.99 -19.09 35.67
CA VAL A 961 -0.73 -17.81 35.00
C VAL A 961 0.77 -17.54 35.03
N TYR A 962 1.30 -17.13 33.88
CA TYR A 962 2.73 -16.92 33.66
C TYR A 962 2.94 -15.63 32.86
N TYR A 963 4.01 -14.89 33.16
CA TYR A 963 4.38 -13.70 32.40
C TYR A 963 5.87 -13.35 32.56
N TRP A 964 6.49 -12.96 31.45
CA TRP A 964 7.89 -12.56 31.42
C TRP A 964 8.08 -11.07 31.73
N ARG A 965 9.12 -10.80 32.50
CA ARG A 965 9.64 -9.47 32.79
C ARG A 965 11.13 -9.42 32.47
N TYR A 966 11.63 -8.26 32.07
CA TYR A 966 13.06 -8.03 31.84
C TYR A 966 13.54 -6.77 32.57
N SER A 967 14.85 -6.66 32.79
CA SER A 967 15.50 -5.52 33.44
C SER A 967 16.88 -5.27 32.86
N LEU A 968 17.24 -4.00 32.65
CA LEU A 968 18.57 -3.57 32.22
C LEU A 968 19.47 -3.13 33.38
N ASN A 969 18.88 -2.82 34.54
CA ASN A 969 19.60 -2.37 35.74
C ASN A 969 19.55 -3.39 36.89
N GLY A 970 18.84 -4.50 36.71
CA GLY A 970 18.66 -5.56 37.70
C GLY A 970 17.65 -5.24 38.81
N THR A 971 17.11 -4.02 38.86
CA THR A 971 16.16 -3.56 39.90
C THR A 971 14.77 -3.32 39.35
N ASP A 972 14.65 -2.67 38.20
CA ASP A 972 13.37 -2.29 37.59
C ASP A 972 12.97 -3.29 36.51
N PHE A 973 11.80 -3.91 36.67
CA PHE A 973 11.34 -5.00 35.81
C PHE A 973 10.16 -4.60 34.92
N TYR A 974 10.45 -4.45 33.63
CA TYR A 974 9.50 -4.10 32.57
C TYR A 974 8.85 -5.34 31.97
N LYS A 975 7.69 -5.15 31.34
CA LYS A 975 6.92 -6.24 30.72
C LYS A 975 7.58 -6.67 29.40
N ALA A 976 7.87 -7.96 29.25
CA ALA A 976 8.35 -8.54 27.99
C ALA A 976 7.19 -9.08 27.13
N ASP A 977 6.12 -9.59 27.75
CA ASP A 977 4.94 -10.12 27.05
C ASP A 977 3.65 -9.98 27.89
N ASN A 978 2.49 -10.16 27.25
CA ASN A 978 1.21 -10.34 27.90
C ASN A 978 1.18 -11.62 28.77
N PRO A 979 0.48 -11.61 29.92
CA PRO A 979 0.29 -12.82 30.68
C PRO A 979 -0.55 -13.84 29.90
N PHE A 980 -0.20 -15.13 30.03
CA PHE A 980 -0.96 -16.22 29.45
C PHE A 980 -1.39 -17.23 30.52
N THR A 981 -2.47 -17.96 30.22
CA THR A 981 -3.09 -18.92 31.14
C THR A 981 -3.03 -20.33 30.55
N LEU A 982 -2.64 -21.30 31.37
CA LEU A 982 -2.57 -22.70 30.98
C LEU A 982 -3.95 -23.38 31.16
N ALA A 983 -4.50 -23.97 30.11
CA ALA A 983 -5.68 -24.83 30.22
C ALA A 983 -5.31 -26.14 30.93
N ILE A 984 -6.17 -26.64 31.80
CA ILE A 984 -5.87 -27.51 32.97
C ILE A 984 -5.35 -28.95 32.66
N THR A 985 -4.97 -29.26 31.42
CA THR A 985 -4.48 -30.60 31.06
C THR A 985 -3.22 -30.55 30.22
N VAL A 986 -2.12 -30.01 30.76
CA VAL A 986 -0.82 -30.28 30.15
C VAL A 986 -0.49 -31.76 30.30
N ASN A 987 -0.11 -32.37 29.19
CA ASN A 987 0.42 -33.73 29.16
C ASN A 987 1.58 -33.89 30.18
N THR A 988 1.90 -35.12 30.58
CA THR A 988 2.91 -35.40 31.61
C THR A 988 4.32 -34.86 31.30
N GLU A 989 4.59 -34.47 30.06
CA GLU A 989 5.89 -33.98 29.57
C GLU A 989 5.92 -32.45 29.31
N GLY A 990 4.84 -31.73 29.60
CA GLY A 990 4.76 -30.27 29.43
C GLY A 990 4.55 -29.80 27.98
N GLU A 991 4.36 -28.49 27.80
CA GLU A 991 4.03 -27.87 26.50
C GLU A 991 4.90 -26.65 26.22
N PHE A 992 5.22 -26.41 24.95
CA PHE A 992 5.88 -25.17 24.53
C PHE A 992 4.90 -24.02 24.58
N MET A 993 5.32 -22.93 25.21
CA MET A 993 4.53 -21.73 25.35
C MET A 993 4.65 -20.87 24.07
N PRO A 994 3.71 -19.94 23.84
CA PRO A 994 3.83 -18.98 22.74
C PRO A 994 5.19 -18.28 22.76
N HIS A 995 5.75 -18.08 21.57
CA HIS A 995 7.00 -17.34 21.40
C HIS A 995 6.84 -15.91 21.94
N VAL A 996 7.79 -15.49 22.78
CA VAL A 996 7.87 -14.11 23.26
C VAL A 996 8.71 -13.31 22.29
N ASP A 997 8.07 -12.44 21.51
CA ASP A 997 8.75 -11.55 20.58
C ASP A 997 9.42 -10.40 21.33
N LEU A 998 10.76 -10.34 21.27
CA LEU A 998 11.56 -9.27 21.86
C LEU A 998 12.05 -8.26 20.82
N SER A 999 11.90 -8.57 19.52
CA SER A 999 12.45 -7.76 18.43
C SER A 999 11.82 -6.36 18.33
N GLY A 1000 10.56 -6.23 18.78
CA GLY A 1000 9.86 -4.96 18.90
C GLY A 1000 10.23 -4.14 20.14
N ILE A 1001 11.07 -4.64 21.04
CA ILE A 1001 11.51 -3.93 22.26
C ILE A 1001 12.83 -3.23 21.96
N THR A 1002 12.77 -1.93 21.66
CA THR A 1002 13.92 -1.13 21.21
C THR A 1002 15.11 -1.19 22.15
N GLU A 1003 14.89 -1.16 23.47
CA GLU A 1003 15.97 -1.19 24.47
C GLU A 1003 16.64 -2.56 24.64
N LEU A 1004 16.13 -3.60 23.97
CA LEU A 1004 16.78 -4.92 23.87
C LEU A 1004 17.49 -5.13 22.54
N GLN A 1005 17.46 -4.13 21.66
CA GLN A 1005 18.16 -4.13 20.38
C GLN A 1005 19.48 -3.36 20.50
N ASN A 1006 20.50 -3.78 19.76
CA ASN A 1006 21.76 -3.06 19.63
C ASN A 1006 22.52 -2.84 20.95
N LEU A 1007 22.36 -3.75 21.90
CA LEU A 1007 22.98 -3.72 23.22
C LEU A 1007 24.51 -3.73 23.12
N PRO A 1008 25.20 -2.70 23.61
CA PRO A 1008 26.65 -2.63 23.56
C PRO A 1008 27.30 -3.62 24.53
N GLY A 1009 28.57 -3.94 24.27
CA GLY A 1009 29.38 -4.81 25.12
C GLY A 1009 29.40 -4.32 26.58
N GLY A 1010 29.16 -5.24 27.51
CA GLY A 1010 29.03 -4.97 28.94
C GLY A 1010 27.59 -4.81 29.44
N THR A 1011 26.60 -4.72 28.55
CA THR A 1011 25.19 -4.58 28.96
C THR A 1011 24.62 -5.91 29.43
N THR A 1012 24.03 -5.92 30.63
CA THR A 1012 23.35 -7.09 31.21
C THR A 1012 21.84 -6.94 31.11
N VAL A 1013 21.17 -7.97 30.58
CA VAL A 1013 19.71 -8.12 30.58
C VAL A 1013 19.32 -9.25 31.52
N THR A 1014 18.47 -8.96 32.50
CA THR A 1014 17.93 -9.96 33.44
C THR A 1014 16.49 -10.28 33.09
N PHE A 1015 16.18 -11.56 32.90
CA PHE A 1015 14.82 -12.06 32.66
C PHE A 1015 14.25 -12.76 33.90
N ARG A 1016 12.96 -12.56 34.15
CA ARG A 1016 12.18 -13.26 35.19
C ARG A 1016 10.83 -13.71 34.64
N LEU A 1017 10.54 -15.01 34.77
CA LEU A 1017 9.21 -15.59 34.55
C LEU A 1017 8.49 -15.70 35.89
N TYR A 1018 7.53 -14.82 36.13
CA TYR A 1018 6.70 -14.90 37.33
C TYR A 1018 5.59 -15.94 37.16
N THR A 1019 5.29 -16.64 38.25
CA THR A 1019 4.28 -17.71 38.28
C THR A 1019 3.17 -17.36 39.27
N ASN A 1020 1.91 -17.55 38.87
CA ASN A 1020 0.74 -17.23 39.70
C ASN A 1020 -0.38 -18.28 39.51
N GLY A 1021 -1.35 -18.34 40.43
CA GLY A 1021 -2.53 -19.20 40.33
C GLY A 1021 -2.37 -20.61 40.85
N SER A 1022 -1.38 -20.85 41.72
CA SER A 1022 -1.21 -22.11 42.44
C SER A 1022 -2.21 -22.21 43.59
N ASN A 1023 -3.11 -23.17 43.56
CA ASN A 1023 -4.15 -23.30 44.58
C ASN A 1023 -3.73 -24.15 45.79
N THR A 1024 -2.59 -24.84 45.73
CA THR A 1024 -2.00 -25.57 46.87
C THR A 1024 -0.49 -25.38 46.93
N THR A 1025 0.12 -25.60 48.11
CA THR A 1025 1.58 -25.65 48.27
C THR A 1025 2.19 -26.98 47.79
N THR A 1026 1.36 -27.96 47.43
CA THR A 1026 1.78 -29.27 46.90
C THR A 1026 1.79 -29.32 45.37
N GLY A 1027 1.19 -28.32 44.71
CA GLY A 1027 1.19 -28.21 43.26
C GLY A 1027 2.55 -27.79 42.72
N SER A 1028 3.09 -28.57 41.78
CA SER A 1028 4.38 -28.26 41.13
C SER A 1028 4.20 -27.49 39.83
N THR A 1029 5.11 -26.54 39.57
CA THR A 1029 5.35 -25.90 38.27
C THR A 1029 6.82 -26.06 37.89
N ALA A 1030 7.14 -26.17 36.61
CA ALA A 1030 8.51 -26.38 36.15
C ALA A 1030 8.78 -25.70 34.81
N ILE A 1031 10.01 -25.22 34.66
CA ILE A 1031 10.60 -24.97 33.34
C ILE A 1031 10.92 -26.34 32.72
N GLY A 1032 10.08 -26.72 31.76
CA GLY A 1032 10.18 -27.91 30.93
C GLY A 1032 9.88 -29.26 31.59
N ARG A 1033 9.95 -30.28 30.73
CA ARG A 1033 10.32 -31.66 31.00
C ARG A 1033 10.79 -32.25 29.65
N SER A 1034 12.10 -32.36 29.45
CA SER A 1034 12.67 -32.79 28.16
C SER A 1034 12.26 -34.24 27.85
N THR A 1035 11.99 -34.57 26.58
CA THR A 1035 11.69 -35.97 26.20
C THR A 1035 12.87 -36.91 26.51
N THR A 1036 12.61 -38.21 26.73
CA THR A 1036 13.63 -39.18 27.17
C THR A 1036 14.71 -39.49 26.12
N ALA A 1037 14.59 -38.98 24.89
CA ALA A 1037 15.35 -39.46 23.73
C ALA A 1037 16.17 -38.38 22.98
N THR A 1038 16.13 -37.09 23.34
CA THR A 1038 16.71 -36.02 22.49
C THR A 1038 17.39 -34.87 23.27
N THR A 1039 18.25 -34.12 22.57
CA THR A 1039 18.92 -32.86 23.00
C THR A 1039 17.97 -31.65 22.90
N GLU A 1040 16.76 -31.77 23.45
CA GLU A 1040 15.72 -30.74 23.37
C GLU A 1040 16.08 -29.52 24.25
N ASP A 1041 16.33 -28.37 23.62
CA ASP A 1041 16.36 -27.08 24.34
C ASP A 1041 14.95 -26.79 24.85
N ILE A 1042 14.82 -26.44 26.13
CA ILE A 1042 13.51 -26.18 26.76
C ILE A 1042 13.29 -24.72 27.14
N LEU A 1043 14.35 -23.92 27.08
CA LEU A 1043 14.37 -22.49 27.28
C LEU A 1043 15.54 -21.96 26.45
N TRP A 1044 15.30 -20.96 25.61
CA TRP A 1044 16.37 -20.24 24.93
C TRP A 1044 16.00 -18.79 24.62
N VAL A 1045 17.02 -17.95 24.48
CA VAL A 1045 16.90 -16.59 23.95
C VAL A 1045 17.60 -16.57 22.59
N SER A 1046 16.88 -16.08 21.58
CA SER A 1046 17.39 -15.89 20.23
C SER A 1046 17.71 -14.41 19.98
N GLY A 1047 18.66 -14.15 19.09
CA GLY A 1047 19.14 -12.80 18.80
C GLY A 1047 20.13 -12.72 17.65
N SER A 1048 20.76 -11.57 17.49
CA SER A 1048 21.92 -11.39 16.63
C SER A 1048 23.13 -10.92 17.42
N SER A 1049 24.32 -11.17 16.90
CA SER A 1049 25.58 -10.68 17.44
C SER A 1049 26.49 -10.15 16.34
N GLU A 1050 27.18 -9.03 16.61
CA GLU A 1050 28.13 -8.38 15.71
C GLU A 1050 29.44 -8.12 16.44
N SER A 1051 30.59 -8.32 15.78
CA SER A 1051 31.92 -8.01 16.31
C SER A 1051 32.28 -6.56 16.01
N GLU A 1052 32.59 -5.77 17.04
CA GLU A 1052 33.14 -4.43 16.90
C GLU A 1052 34.63 -4.53 16.51
N GLY A 1053 34.98 -4.17 15.27
CA GLY A 1053 36.33 -4.28 14.74
C GLY A 1053 37.33 -3.36 15.47
N ALA A 1054 38.51 -3.90 15.80
CA ALA A 1054 39.60 -3.16 16.45
C ALA A 1054 40.21 -2.11 15.51
N LEU A 1055 39.73 -0.86 15.60
CA LEU A 1055 40.41 0.34 15.14
C LEU A 1055 40.31 1.40 16.25
N LEU A 1056 41.50 1.76 16.75
CA LEU A 1056 41.90 2.94 17.51
C LEU A 1056 40.80 3.82 18.12
N ALA A 1057 40.92 4.01 19.43
CA ALA A 1057 40.31 5.07 20.23
C ALA A 1057 40.21 6.41 19.47
N SER A 1058 39.06 6.63 18.85
CA SER A 1058 38.53 7.94 18.54
C SER A 1058 37.24 8.02 19.34
N GLY A 1059 37.21 8.94 20.30
CA GLY A 1059 36.10 9.14 21.23
C GLY A 1059 34.84 9.66 20.54
N VAL A 1060 34.21 8.82 19.73
CA VAL A 1060 32.82 8.99 19.33
C VAL A 1060 31.99 8.28 20.38
N VAL A 1061 31.63 9.04 21.41
CA VAL A 1061 30.51 8.68 22.29
C VAL A 1061 29.29 8.49 21.37
N PRO A 1062 28.56 7.37 21.45
CA PRO A 1062 27.33 7.22 20.69
C PRO A 1062 26.43 8.42 21.00
N VAL A 1063 25.92 9.06 19.95
CA VAL A 1063 24.96 10.18 20.08
C VAL A 1063 23.76 9.63 20.83
N ALA A 1064 23.74 9.86 22.15
CA ALA A 1064 22.54 9.70 22.96
C ALA A 1064 21.42 10.49 22.26
N GLY A 1065 20.21 9.96 22.17
CA GLY A 1065 19.10 10.78 21.66
C GLY A 1065 19.04 12.12 22.39
N THR A 1066 18.66 13.19 21.68
CA THR A 1066 18.66 14.59 22.15
C THR A 1066 18.26 14.69 23.63
N GLN A 1067 19.23 14.80 24.53
CA GLN A 1067 18.99 14.92 25.96
C GLN A 1067 18.91 16.38 26.35
N ILE A 1068 18.06 16.74 27.31
CA ILE A 1068 17.99 18.10 27.85
C ILE A 1068 18.45 18.13 29.30
N THR A 1069 19.25 19.12 29.68
CA THR A 1069 19.96 19.16 30.97
C THR A 1069 19.10 19.69 32.12
N ALA A 1070 18.16 20.59 31.83
CA ALA A 1070 17.15 21.05 32.78
C ALA A 1070 16.06 21.87 32.07
N LEU A 1071 14.80 21.50 32.25
CA LEU A 1071 13.67 22.40 31.97
C LEU A 1071 13.53 23.38 33.14
N LYS A 1072 13.40 24.67 32.85
CA LYS A 1072 13.09 25.72 33.83
C LYS A 1072 11.82 26.43 33.39
N ALA A 1073 10.91 26.67 34.33
CA ALA A 1073 9.67 27.40 34.08
C ALA A 1073 9.61 28.60 35.03
N ASN A 1074 9.37 29.80 34.48
CA ASN A 1074 9.23 31.03 35.26
C ASN A 1074 7.89 31.71 34.97
N VAL A 1075 7.24 32.20 36.03
CA VAL A 1075 6.03 33.02 35.90
C VAL A 1075 6.45 34.44 35.54
N GLY A 1076 6.14 34.87 34.31
CA GLY A 1076 6.22 36.28 33.89
C GLY A 1076 4.99 37.06 34.38
N ARG A 1077 4.91 38.36 34.05
CA ARG A 1077 3.81 39.25 34.51
C ARG A 1077 2.39 38.78 34.15
N ARG A 1078 2.21 37.78 33.26
CA ARG A 1078 0.93 37.19 32.78
C ARG A 1078 1.10 35.97 31.83
N GLN A 1079 2.27 35.32 31.83
CA GLN A 1079 2.66 34.23 30.92
C GLN A 1079 3.62 33.28 31.64
N VAL A 1080 3.76 32.04 31.16
CA VAL A 1080 4.81 31.13 31.64
C VAL A 1080 5.89 31.02 30.58
N ILE A 1081 7.13 31.31 30.96
CA ILE A 1081 8.29 31.19 30.08
C ILE A 1081 9.02 29.91 30.47
N LEU A 1082 9.10 28.98 29.52
CA LEU A 1082 9.85 27.74 29.61
C LEU A 1082 11.19 27.96 28.93
N LYS A 1083 12.27 27.49 29.56
CA LYS A 1083 13.61 27.47 28.98
C LYS A 1083 14.27 26.13 29.24
N TRP A 1084 14.93 25.56 28.25
CA TRP A 1084 15.73 24.36 28.40
C TRP A 1084 16.97 24.42 27.53
N GLN A 1085 17.95 23.58 27.84
CA GLN A 1085 19.19 23.46 27.09
C GLN A 1085 19.31 22.03 26.56
N ALA A 1086 19.60 21.88 25.28
CA ALA A 1086 19.91 20.58 24.68
C ALA A 1086 21.39 20.26 24.91
N VAL A 1087 21.67 19.06 25.43
CA VAL A 1087 23.03 18.55 25.66
C VAL A 1087 23.71 18.19 24.34
N ASN A 1088 22.91 17.71 23.40
CA ASN A 1088 23.28 17.24 22.07
C ASN A 1088 22.05 17.31 21.17
N GLU A 1089 22.23 17.58 19.87
CA GLU A 1089 21.12 17.84 18.95
C GLU A 1089 21.24 16.97 17.70
N ASN A 1090 20.11 16.37 17.32
CA ASN A 1090 19.92 15.83 15.97
C ASN A 1090 19.26 16.91 15.10
N PRO A 1091 19.81 17.24 13.91
CA PRO A 1091 19.23 18.23 13.00
C PRO A 1091 17.82 17.86 12.49
N ASP A 1092 17.43 16.58 12.59
CA ASP A 1092 16.13 16.06 12.14
C ASP A 1092 15.15 15.80 13.31
N SER A 1093 15.17 16.62 14.37
CA SER A 1093 14.31 16.47 15.56
C SER A 1093 13.52 17.73 15.89
N HIS A 1094 12.48 17.60 16.72
CA HIS A 1094 11.79 18.76 17.30
C HIS A 1094 11.38 18.51 18.76
N PHE A 1095 11.13 19.58 19.49
CA PHE A 1095 10.63 19.56 20.86
C PHE A 1095 9.15 19.90 20.89
N GLU A 1096 8.36 19.07 21.56
CA GLU A 1096 6.98 19.35 21.93
C GLU A 1096 6.88 19.77 23.39
N VAL A 1097 6.10 20.82 23.64
CA VAL A 1097 5.86 21.33 24.99
C VAL A 1097 4.55 20.76 25.50
N LEU A 1098 4.63 19.95 26.54
CA LEU A 1098 3.47 19.32 27.19
C LEU A 1098 3.07 20.09 28.45
N ARG A 1099 1.76 20.29 28.64
CA ARG A 1099 1.17 20.84 29.87
C ARG A 1099 0.20 19.84 30.50
N PHE A 1100 0.37 19.60 31.80
CA PHE A 1100 -0.43 18.67 32.61
C PHE A 1100 -1.37 19.41 33.58
N GLU A 1101 -2.62 18.95 33.63
CA GLU A 1101 -3.66 19.42 34.56
C GLU A 1101 -3.94 18.36 35.64
N GLY A 1102 -3.19 18.38 36.75
CA GLY A 1102 -3.34 17.39 37.82
C GLY A 1102 -2.90 15.98 37.37
N THR A 1103 -3.80 14.99 37.45
CA THR A 1103 -3.55 13.58 37.06
C THR A 1103 -4.03 13.24 35.65
N HIS A 1104 -4.50 14.22 34.88
CA HIS A 1104 -4.99 14.00 33.51
C HIS A 1104 -3.84 13.86 32.49
N MET A 1105 -4.16 13.29 31.33
CA MET A 1105 -3.25 13.18 30.18
C MET A 1105 -2.76 14.56 29.72
N PRO A 1106 -1.50 14.69 29.25
CA PRO A 1106 -0.94 15.97 28.83
C PRO A 1106 -1.58 16.52 27.57
N SER A 1107 -1.57 17.84 27.44
CA SER A 1107 -1.87 18.56 26.19
C SER A 1107 -0.57 19.10 25.58
N VAL A 1108 -0.40 18.93 24.26
CA VAL A 1108 0.67 19.61 23.51
C VAL A 1108 0.25 21.06 23.33
N ILE A 1109 1.05 22.00 23.85
CA ILE A 1109 0.75 23.44 23.79
C ILE A 1109 1.63 24.21 22.81
N GLY A 1110 2.63 23.55 22.21
CA GLY A 1110 3.46 24.10 21.14
C GLY A 1110 4.63 23.20 20.76
N GLN A 1111 5.27 23.52 19.64
CA GLN A 1111 6.44 22.82 19.09
C GLN A 1111 7.59 23.81 18.83
N VAL A 1112 8.84 23.35 19.00
CA VAL A 1112 10.07 24.11 18.77
C VAL A 1112 11.06 23.22 18.00
N SER A 1113 11.42 23.60 16.78
CA SER A 1113 12.38 22.87 15.94
C SER A 1113 13.81 22.95 16.49
N THR A 1114 14.62 21.89 16.29
CA THR A 1114 16.05 21.95 16.56
C THR A 1114 16.79 22.75 15.49
N ASP A 1115 18.03 23.16 15.79
CA ASP A 1115 18.90 23.83 14.82
C ASP A 1115 19.46 22.84 13.80
N THR A 1116 19.57 23.23 12.53
CA THR A 1116 20.10 22.41 11.44
C THR A 1116 21.61 22.14 11.56
N ALA A 1117 22.31 22.85 12.46
CA ALA A 1117 23.75 22.74 12.67
C ALA A 1117 24.19 21.78 13.80
N GLY A 1118 23.25 21.15 14.55
CA GLY A 1118 23.58 20.11 15.54
C GLY A 1118 24.49 20.56 16.71
N SER A 1119 24.37 21.81 17.16
CA SER A 1119 25.32 22.41 18.11
C SER A 1119 25.04 22.01 19.58
N PRO A 1120 25.96 21.35 20.29
CA PRO A 1120 25.78 20.99 21.70
C PRO A 1120 25.61 22.22 22.59
N GLY A 1121 24.66 22.19 23.52
CA GLY A 1121 24.49 23.24 24.54
C GLY A 1121 23.63 24.44 24.14
N LYS A 1122 22.83 24.37 23.06
CA LYS A 1122 21.92 25.46 22.69
C LYS A 1122 20.74 25.58 23.67
N THR A 1123 20.35 26.82 23.96
CA THR A 1123 19.21 27.14 24.82
C THR A 1123 17.99 27.46 23.97
N TYR A 1124 16.87 26.82 24.30
CA TYR A 1124 15.56 27.03 23.69
C TYR A 1124 14.62 27.69 24.70
N ASP A 1125 13.66 28.45 24.20
CA ASP A 1125 12.59 29.02 25.00
C ASP A 1125 11.21 28.89 24.33
N PHE A 1126 10.19 28.75 25.17
CA PHE A 1126 8.79 28.71 24.77
C PHE A 1126 7.96 29.53 25.73
N VAL A 1127 6.98 30.28 25.22
CA VAL A 1127 6.09 31.13 26.03
C VAL A 1127 4.67 30.59 25.98
N ASP A 1128 4.19 30.03 27.09
CA ASP A 1128 2.77 29.74 27.29
C ASP A 1128 2.05 31.06 27.61
N LEU A 1129 1.36 31.59 26.59
CA LEU A 1129 0.56 32.82 26.65
C LEU A 1129 -0.82 32.62 27.30
N ARG A 1130 -1.21 31.37 27.59
CA ARG A 1130 -2.50 31.02 28.20
C ARG A 1130 -2.33 30.06 29.37
N PRO A 1131 -1.50 30.39 30.38
CA PRO A 1131 -1.29 29.49 31.49
C PRO A 1131 -2.59 29.32 32.30
N LEU A 1132 -2.76 28.13 32.87
CA LEU A 1132 -3.92 27.80 33.70
C LEU A 1132 -3.71 28.34 35.12
N SER A 1133 -4.80 28.74 35.79
CA SER A 1133 -4.75 29.11 37.22
C SER A 1133 -4.54 27.86 38.07
N GLY A 1134 -3.70 27.96 39.10
CA GLY A 1134 -3.30 26.83 39.94
C GLY A 1134 -1.95 26.25 39.53
N THR A 1135 -1.67 25.02 39.98
CA THR A 1135 -0.39 24.34 39.72
C THR A 1135 -0.48 23.50 38.46
N SER A 1136 0.18 23.93 37.38
CA SER A 1136 0.40 23.12 36.18
C SER A 1136 1.78 22.47 36.22
N SER A 1137 1.92 21.29 35.60
CA SER A 1137 3.23 20.71 35.34
C SER A 1137 3.55 20.84 33.85
N TYR A 1138 4.78 21.19 33.50
CA TYR A 1138 5.26 21.29 32.12
C TYR A 1138 6.36 20.26 31.88
N GLN A 1139 6.42 19.70 30.69
CA GLN A 1139 7.42 18.72 30.27
C GLN A 1139 7.77 18.94 28.81
N ILE A 1140 9.01 18.68 28.42
CA ILE A 1140 9.43 18.66 27.03
C ILE A 1140 9.45 17.21 26.55
N ARG A 1141 8.86 16.98 25.39
CA ARG A 1141 8.90 15.73 24.65
C ARG A 1141 9.74 15.94 23.39
N THR A 1142 10.90 15.30 23.31
CA THR A 1142 11.70 15.32 22.10
C THR A 1142 11.23 14.22 21.17
N MET A 1143 10.97 14.57 19.92
CA MET A 1143 10.57 13.68 18.84
C MET A 1143 11.68 13.68 17.78
N ASP A 1144 12.26 12.50 17.48
CA ASP A 1144 13.11 12.33 16.31
C ASP A 1144 12.30 11.91 15.07
N TRP A 1145 12.92 11.91 13.89
CA TRP A 1145 12.29 11.51 12.62
C TRP A 1145 11.82 10.05 12.55
N LYS A 1146 12.07 9.24 13.59
CA LYS A 1146 11.62 7.85 13.72
C LYS A 1146 10.60 7.66 14.86
N ASP A 1147 9.96 8.74 15.30
CA ASP A 1147 8.98 8.75 16.39
C ASP A 1147 9.54 8.25 17.74
N HIS A 1148 10.85 8.29 17.97
CA HIS A 1148 11.40 7.99 19.30
C HIS A 1148 11.14 9.16 20.25
N GLU A 1149 10.59 8.81 21.42
CA GLU A 1149 10.17 9.75 22.45
C GLU A 1149 11.21 9.85 23.58
N ILE A 1150 11.72 11.06 23.84
CA ILE A 1150 12.52 11.34 25.06
C ILE A 1150 11.84 12.44 25.86
N LEU A 1151 11.47 12.13 27.09
CA LEU A 1151 10.79 13.06 27.98
C LEU A 1151 11.74 13.71 28.99
N SER A 1152 11.59 15.01 29.20
CA SER A 1152 12.27 15.72 30.29
C SER A 1152 11.67 15.40 31.66
N GLU A 1153 12.31 15.83 32.75
CA GLU A 1153 11.61 15.95 34.02
C GLU A 1153 10.46 16.97 33.94
N LYS A 1154 9.42 16.76 34.75
CA LYS A 1154 8.29 17.68 34.85
C LYS A 1154 8.62 18.84 35.77
N VAL A 1155 8.43 20.07 35.31
CA VAL A 1155 8.52 21.26 36.16
C VAL A 1155 7.12 21.70 36.57
N LYS A 1156 6.89 21.76 37.88
CA LYS A 1156 5.64 22.29 38.44
C LYS A 1156 5.75 23.79 38.64
N LEU A 1157 4.74 24.53 38.19
CA LEU A 1157 4.66 25.96 38.39
C LEU A 1157 3.23 26.35 38.76
N ALA A 1158 3.10 27.16 39.82
CA ALA A 1158 1.82 27.69 40.24
C ALA A 1158 1.63 29.09 39.65
N VAL A 1159 0.62 29.26 38.80
CA VAL A 1159 0.17 30.58 38.36
C VAL A 1159 -1.00 31.00 39.23
N ARG A 1160 -0.78 32.05 40.03
CA ARG A 1160 -1.81 32.65 40.88
C ARG A 1160 -2.50 33.78 40.11
N GLU A 1161 -3.51 33.44 39.32
CA GLU A 1161 -4.46 34.42 38.78
C GLU A 1161 -5.70 34.43 39.70
N ASN A 1162 -6.19 35.61 40.07
CA ASN A 1162 -7.45 35.70 40.83
C ASN A 1162 -8.60 35.26 39.92
N ASN A 1163 -9.24 34.12 40.24
CA ASN A 1163 -10.25 33.42 39.42
C ASN A 1163 -11.52 34.23 39.05
N ASN A 1164 -11.61 35.52 39.42
CA ASN A 1164 -12.80 36.38 39.24
C ASN A 1164 -12.53 37.66 38.43
N ASN A 1165 -11.59 37.66 37.47
CA ASN A 1165 -11.18 38.89 36.77
C ASN A 1165 -11.59 38.94 35.30
N LEU A 1166 -12.65 39.69 35.02
CA LEU A 1166 -12.81 40.47 33.79
C LEU A 1166 -11.88 41.69 33.88
N LEU A 1167 -11.11 41.99 32.83
CA LEU A 1167 -10.37 43.24 32.66
C LEU A 1167 -10.66 43.79 31.28
N LEU A 1168 -10.77 45.10 31.20
CA LEU A 1168 -11.04 45.81 29.96
C LEU A 1168 -9.92 46.82 29.75
N SER A 1169 -9.39 46.87 28.55
CA SER A 1169 -8.43 47.89 28.11
C SER A 1169 -8.93 48.48 26.82
N ALA A 1170 -8.67 49.76 26.57
CA ALA A 1170 -9.01 50.36 25.29
C ALA A 1170 -7.98 51.37 24.81
N THR A 1171 -7.71 51.31 23.51
CA THR A 1171 -6.78 52.19 22.82
C THR A 1171 -7.31 52.43 21.42
N ASN A 1172 -7.45 53.70 20.98
CA ASN A 1172 -7.87 54.06 19.61
C ASN A 1172 -9.13 53.30 19.11
N ASN A 1173 -10.26 53.39 19.84
CA ASN A 1173 -11.53 52.67 19.57
C ASN A 1173 -11.46 51.13 19.59
N GLN A 1174 -10.34 50.55 20.03
CA GLN A 1174 -10.18 49.11 20.14
C GLN A 1174 -10.34 48.69 21.60
N LEU A 1175 -11.41 47.97 21.91
CA LEU A 1175 -11.69 47.37 23.21
C LEU A 1175 -11.05 45.98 23.28
N THR A 1176 -10.09 45.79 24.18
CA THR A 1176 -9.53 44.48 24.52
C THR A 1176 -10.16 43.96 25.82
N ILE A 1177 -10.78 42.79 25.73
CA ILE A 1177 -11.44 42.08 26.83
C ILE A 1177 -10.54 40.92 27.24
N PHE A 1178 -10.04 40.97 28.48
CA PHE A 1178 -9.32 39.86 29.09
C PHE A 1178 -10.26 39.18 30.08
N ILE A 1179 -10.43 37.87 29.92
CA ILE A 1179 -11.29 37.10 30.81
C ILE A 1179 -10.72 35.71 31.08
N PHE A 1180 -10.71 35.33 32.35
CA PHE A 1180 -10.38 33.98 32.77
C PHE A 1180 -11.65 33.13 32.88
N SER A 1181 -11.59 31.89 32.39
CA SER A 1181 -12.66 30.89 32.54
C SER A 1181 -12.10 29.62 33.16
N ASP A 1182 -12.77 29.06 34.16
CA ASP A 1182 -12.37 27.80 34.82
C ASP A 1182 -12.81 26.54 34.04
N THR A 1183 -13.69 26.73 33.07
CA THR A 1183 -14.29 25.71 32.21
C THR A 1183 -14.42 26.24 30.78
N GLU A 1184 -14.47 25.36 29.78
CA GLU A 1184 -14.86 25.79 28.43
C GLU A 1184 -16.36 26.09 28.42
N CYS A 1185 -16.73 27.32 28.10
CA CYS A 1185 -18.12 27.76 28.16
C CYS A 1185 -18.42 28.89 27.18
N ARG A 1186 -19.68 29.28 27.07
CA ARG A 1186 -20.11 30.48 26.33
C ARG A 1186 -20.54 31.54 27.32
N GLY A 1187 -20.00 32.75 27.19
CA GLY A 1187 -20.38 33.91 27.98
C GLY A 1187 -20.89 35.05 27.10
N ASP A 1188 -21.97 35.71 27.50
CA ASP A 1188 -22.47 36.89 26.82
C ASP A 1188 -21.85 38.15 27.46
N PHE A 1189 -20.99 38.83 26.71
CA PHE A 1189 -20.40 40.11 27.09
C PHE A 1189 -21.28 41.28 26.65
N PHE A 1190 -21.45 42.25 27.53
CA PHE A 1190 -22.19 43.49 27.31
C PHE A 1190 -21.30 44.67 27.70
N LEU A 1191 -21.18 45.65 26.82
CA LEU A 1191 -20.67 46.98 27.17
C LEU A 1191 -21.86 47.92 27.28
N ARG A 1192 -21.99 48.63 28.40
CA ARG A 1192 -23.11 49.51 28.71
C ARG A 1192 -22.66 50.92 29.05
N ASP A 1193 -23.46 51.93 28.71
CA ASP A 1193 -23.22 53.30 29.14
C ASP A 1193 -23.61 53.51 30.62
N ILE A 1194 -23.35 54.70 31.17
CA ILE A 1194 -23.71 55.05 32.55
C ILE A 1194 -25.22 55.00 32.85
N MET A 1195 -26.07 55.02 31.83
CA MET A 1195 -27.52 54.87 31.96
C MET A 1195 -27.97 53.40 31.84
N GLY A 1196 -27.03 52.46 31.73
CA GLY A 1196 -27.29 51.02 31.67
C GLY A 1196 -27.73 50.51 30.29
N ARG A 1197 -27.71 51.36 29.25
CA ARG A 1197 -28.06 50.98 27.88
C ARG A 1197 -26.93 50.17 27.28
N THR A 1198 -27.26 49.04 26.64
CA THR A 1198 -26.25 48.20 25.97
C THR A 1198 -25.81 48.84 24.67
N ILE A 1199 -24.52 49.13 24.58
CA ILE A 1199 -23.89 49.77 23.44
C ILE A 1199 -23.19 48.74 22.55
N PHE A 1200 -22.68 47.67 23.15
CA PHE A 1200 -22.08 46.55 22.43
C PHE A 1200 -22.42 45.24 23.15
N ARG A 1201 -22.75 44.19 22.38
CA ARG A 1201 -22.99 42.84 22.89
C ARG A 1201 -22.25 41.83 22.03
N ARG A 1202 -21.56 40.89 22.67
CA ARG A 1202 -20.86 39.80 21.99
C ARG A 1202 -20.96 38.53 22.80
N GLN A 1203 -21.37 37.44 22.15
CA GLN A 1203 -21.21 36.11 22.73
C GLN A 1203 -19.77 35.66 22.52
N LEU A 1204 -19.07 35.39 23.61
CA LEU A 1204 -17.69 34.95 23.65
C LEU A 1204 -17.67 33.45 23.94
N ARG A 1205 -17.00 32.68 23.09
CA ARG A 1205 -16.65 31.29 23.41
C ARG A 1205 -15.34 31.32 24.19
N LEU A 1206 -15.42 30.95 25.47
CA LEU A 1206 -14.27 30.94 26.35
C LEU A 1206 -13.69 29.54 26.41
N ASN A 1207 -12.40 29.45 26.14
CA ASN A 1207 -11.61 28.27 26.47
C ASN A 1207 -11.29 28.27 27.97
N LYS A 1208 -11.05 27.08 28.52
CA LYS A 1208 -10.52 26.96 29.89
C LYS A 1208 -9.17 27.67 30.00
N GLY A 1209 -8.99 28.50 31.02
CA GLY A 1209 -7.84 29.38 31.20
C GLY A 1209 -8.10 30.83 30.76
N ARG A 1210 -7.05 31.53 30.34
CA ARG A 1210 -7.11 32.94 29.98
C ARG A 1210 -7.53 33.13 28.51
N ASN A 1211 -8.51 34.00 28.29
CA ASN A 1211 -9.02 34.37 26.99
C ASN A 1211 -8.81 35.87 26.77
N VAL A 1212 -8.50 36.23 25.52
CA VAL A 1212 -8.35 37.62 25.09
C VAL A 1212 -9.17 37.82 23.83
N PHE A 1213 -10.05 38.80 23.85
CA PHE A 1213 -10.85 39.21 22.70
C PHE A 1213 -10.59 40.67 22.42
N THR A 1214 -10.54 41.04 21.15
CA THR A 1214 -10.33 42.42 20.73
C THR A 1214 -11.44 42.79 19.78
N GLU A 1215 -12.17 43.85 20.10
CA GLU A 1215 -13.34 44.30 19.36
C GLU A 1215 -13.19 45.80 19.07
N THR A 1216 -13.54 46.23 17.86
CA THR A 1216 -13.57 47.66 17.55
C THR A 1216 -14.92 48.22 17.97
N VAL A 1217 -14.94 49.20 18.86
CA VAL A 1217 -16.15 49.80 19.40
C VAL A 1217 -16.14 51.30 19.09
N ASN A 1218 -17.00 51.71 18.15
CA ASN A 1218 -17.15 53.10 17.76
C ASN A 1218 -18.14 53.81 18.70
N VAL A 1219 -17.63 54.31 19.83
CA VAL A 1219 -18.43 55.04 20.83
C VAL A 1219 -17.77 56.38 21.16
N PRO A 1220 -18.55 57.42 21.51
CA PRO A 1220 -18.00 58.68 22.00
C PRO A 1220 -17.18 58.46 23.28
N PRO A 1221 -16.14 59.29 23.55
CA PRO A 1221 -15.37 59.19 24.78
C PRO A 1221 -16.26 59.25 26.02
N GLY A 1222 -16.10 58.30 26.94
CA GLY A 1222 -17.01 58.19 28.07
C GLY A 1222 -16.72 57.03 29.02
N ILE A 1223 -17.45 56.99 30.14
CA ILE A 1223 -17.36 55.88 31.11
C ILE A 1223 -18.38 54.81 30.70
N PHE A 1224 -17.89 53.59 30.51
CA PHE A 1224 -18.70 52.43 30.19
C PHE A 1224 -18.48 51.34 31.23
N THR A 1225 -19.40 50.39 31.27
CA THR A 1225 -19.31 49.21 32.12
C THR A 1225 -19.40 47.96 31.25
N GLY A 1226 -18.36 47.15 31.26
CA GLY A 1226 -18.38 45.82 30.64
C GLY A 1226 -18.79 44.77 31.66
N THR A 1227 -19.80 43.97 31.32
CA THR A 1227 -20.33 42.89 32.16
C THR A 1227 -20.39 41.61 31.34
N ILE A 1228 -20.05 40.47 31.94
CA ILE A 1228 -20.24 39.16 31.31
C ILE A 1228 -21.23 38.29 32.10
N PHE A 1229 -22.07 37.58 31.36
CA PHE A 1229 -23.04 36.62 31.88
C PHE A 1229 -22.70 35.21 31.40
N PHE A 1230 -22.73 34.24 32.31
CA PHE A 1230 -22.72 32.81 31.97
C PHE A 1230 -24.15 32.29 32.21
N GLY A 1231 -24.91 32.08 31.14
CA GLY A 1231 -26.34 31.75 31.25
C GLY A 1231 -27.16 32.92 31.78
N ARG A 1232 -27.94 32.72 32.87
CA ARG A 1232 -28.76 33.77 33.51
C ARG A 1232 -28.09 34.46 34.71
N ALA A 1233 -26.87 34.04 35.08
CA ALA A 1233 -26.15 34.61 36.21
C ALA A 1233 -25.19 35.72 35.74
N GLU A 1234 -25.29 36.91 36.34
CA GLU A 1234 -24.26 37.95 36.21
C GLU A 1234 -23.03 37.48 36.98
N VAL A 1235 -21.89 37.44 36.31
CA VAL A 1235 -20.69 36.85 36.92
C VAL A 1235 -19.79 37.97 37.44
N ILE A 1236 -19.35 38.89 36.57
CA ILE A 1236 -18.45 40.00 36.94
C ILE A 1236 -18.73 41.23 36.07
N SER A 1237 -18.65 42.42 36.68
CA SER A 1237 -18.76 43.73 36.01
C SER A 1237 -17.53 44.62 36.28
N ARG A 1238 -17.08 45.38 35.27
CA ARG A 1238 -15.93 46.30 35.34
C ARG A 1238 -16.18 47.60 34.58
N LYS A 1239 -15.78 48.71 35.19
CA LYS A 1239 -15.78 50.03 34.53
C LYS A 1239 -14.57 50.14 33.61
N ILE A 1240 -14.76 50.80 32.49
CA ILE A 1240 -13.72 51.21 31.55
C ILE A 1240 -14.02 52.62 31.05
N VAL A 1241 -12.97 53.39 30.80
CA VAL A 1241 -13.06 54.64 30.06
C VAL A 1241 -12.65 54.33 28.63
N LEU A 1242 -13.56 54.55 27.68
CA LEU A 1242 -13.31 54.43 26.25
C LEU A 1242 -13.07 55.81 25.66
#